data_AF-A0A1M3ENP9-F1
#
_entry.id   AF-A0A1M3ENP9-F1
#
_cell.length_a   1.000
_cell.length_b   1.000
_cell.length_c   1.000
_cell.angle_alpha   90.00
_cell.angle_beta   90.00
_cell.angle_gamma   90.00
#
_symmetry.space_group_name_H-M   'P 1'
#
loop_
_entity.id
_entity.type
_entity.pdbx_description
1 polymer ?
#
loop_
_entity_poly.entity_id
_entity_poly.type
_entity_poly.pdbx_seq_one_letter_code
_entity_poly.pdbx_strand_id
1 'polypeptide(L)'
;MRELSDDDRITITVNGRETQVFGGLTILQALDKENIEVPSLCHDIRLKRSNGSCGLCVVEVGETNPRDVKACLTPVRPGMVITTHTPRLEAYRKVRLQQLLCDHNADCVAPCVQTCPANVDIQTYLAHVADGNYEAAVRVIKDRNPFPSVCGRVCPHPCEAECRRSLVDEPVAINNVKRFAADWDMSRSLPWVPRVAEPTGKRIAVIGAGPSGLSAAYYAAIAGHAVTVFEKQDRAGGMMRYGIPEYRLPKRTLDREIGVIEALGVSIVTGKALGAQLLLEDLKRDFDAVYLAIGSWRATPLRLDGENLDGVWLGIQYLEELTKGVDVPLGRTVVVIGGGNTAIDCARTALRAGAEKVRLLYRRTRDEMPAEAAEVEAAIDEGVEMTFLAAPTRITAAGGVKQLHCLRMELGEPDRSGRRRPVPVEGSDTIIEADTVIGAIGQSTDTGFLYNDLPVRLNAWGDIDIDGRTMESSESKIFAGGDCATGPATVIQAVAAGRRAATAIDEFLTRGYVRPSQDDYSCSRGSLEDLPRDEFEVRERRVRVHPDELPVASRVRTFEEVEQTLTEEQARAEAARCLSCGCGKQNDCDLRRQATAHSVTFAAPLHVRPYEPVVRDHPFIVRDNNKCISCGRCVAACAEIEGPGVLAFQFENGRLTVGTHNGLPLNQTDCVSCGQCVRACPCGALDYVRERGGVFTAINDPTKTVVGFVAPAVRSVIAAEFGIPFDQASAFIAGMMRKIGFDKAFDFAFAADLTIMEETTELLGRLTGGGVTPLFTSCCPGWVNLVERRWPEMIPHLSSCKSPQQMMGATVKRHYAFRAGIDLDDLYVVSIVPCLAKKYEAARPEFAPEGIRDVDAVLTTTEFLEMAKMLRLEKQDIVPGEFDAPYSLVSGAGVLFGASGGVAEAALRMAVEKLTGEPLVEGLEFEEVRGFEGFKEATVQAGDATVRVAVISGLNNAEPLVRRIVAGEDTGYDMVEVMACPGGCINGAGHPVPSEVGVMAARQQVLVNIDQTSRYRKSQENPDVLRLYEETYGEPNSPAAHHALHTTYEPFRREPVTTPTRKG
;
A
#
# COMPACT_ATOMS: atom_id res chain seq x y z
N MET A 1 9.74 29.55 -3.23
CA MET A 1 10.35 29.24 -4.55
C MET A 1 11.45 30.26 -4.77
N ARG A 2 12.66 30.00 -4.29
CA ARG A 2 13.82 30.90 -4.41
C ARG A 2 14.93 30.12 -5.11
N GLU A 3 15.60 30.73 -6.07
CA GLU A 3 16.84 30.21 -6.64
C GLU A 3 17.97 30.45 -5.63
N LEU A 4 18.73 29.40 -5.35
CA LEU A 4 19.85 29.44 -4.42
C LEU A 4 21.13 29.56 -5.26
N SER A 5 21.97 30.55 -4.96
CA SER A 5 23.31 30.68 -5.56
C SER A 5 24.36 30.17 -4.58
N ASP A 6 25.46 29.61 -5.07
CA ASP A 6 26.61 29.23 -4.24
C ASP A 6 27.23 30.43 -3.51
N ASP A 7 27.03 31.64 -4.03
CA ASP A 7 27.45 32.89 -3.37
C ASP A 7 26.65 33.20 -2.09
N ASP A 8 25.49 32.56 -1.89
CA ASP A 8 24.64 32.73 -0.70
C ASP A 8 25.09 31.81 0.48
N ARG A 9 26.18 31.03 0.34
CA ARG A 9 26.60 30.10 1.39
C ARG A 9 27.21 30.80 2.60
N ILE A 10 26.83 30.33 3.77
CA ILE A 10 27.28 30.80 5.07
C ILE A 10 27.78 29.64 5.92
N THR A 11 28.82 29.90 6.71
CA THR A 11 29.38 28.91 7.64
C THR A 11 28.58 28.86 8.94
N ILE A 12 28.19 27.66 9.36
CA ILE A 12 27.63 27.36 10.69
C ILE A 12 28.30 26.13 11.30
N THR A 13 28.09 25.88 12.59
CA THR A 13 28.53 24.66 13.26
C THR A 13 27.32 23.82 13.65
N VAL A 14 27.25 22.57 13.22
CA VAL A 14 26.15 21.65 13.53
C VAL A 14 26.69 20.40 14.21
N ASN A 15 26.22 20.09 15.43
CA ASN A 15 26.69 18.96 16.22
C ASN A 15 28.23 18.88 16.33
N GLY A 16 28.87 20.04 16.50
CA GLY A 16 30.33 20.17 16.61
C GLY A 16 31.11 20.08 15.28
N ARG A 17 30.42 20.07 14.12
CA ARG A 17 31.04 20.05 12.79
C ARG A 17 30.75 21.34 12.04
N GLU A 18 31.78 21.95 11.45
CA GLU A 18 31.59 23.08 10.55
C GLU A 18 30.86 22.62 9.28
N THR A 19 29.82 23.35 8.86
CA THR A 19 28.96 23.03 7.73
C THR A 19 28.65 24.31 6.94
N GLN A 20 28.75 24.23 5.62
CA GLN A 20 28.32 25.30 4.71
C GLN A 20 26.84 25.12 4.38
N VAL A 21 26.02 26.14 4.62
CA VAL A 21 24.58 26.11 4.33
C VAL A 21 24.16 27.36 3.55
N PHE A 22 23.04 27.30 2.83
CA PHE A 22 22.50 28.48 2.15
C PHE A 22 21.86 29.48 3.13
N GLY A 23 22.28 30.74 3.03
CA GLY A 23 21.72 31.87 3.77
C GLY A 23 20.30 32.24 3.34
N GLY A 24 19.60 33.02 4.17
CA GLY A 24 18.23 33.47 3.88
C GLY A 24 17.15 32.39 3.99
N LEU A 25 17.51 31.19 4.45
CA LEU A 25 16.62 30.10 4.80
C LEU A 25 16.36 30.06 6.32
N THR A 26 15.36 29.30 6.75
CA THR A 26 15.24 28.89 8.16
C THR A 26 16.27 27.82 8.50
N ILE A 27 16.60 27.61 9.78
CA ILE A 27 17.50 26.54 10.22
C ILE A 27 17.04 25.19 9.66
N LEU A 28 15.74 24.88 9.73
CA LEU A 28 15.21 23.61 9.21
C LEU A 28 15.51 23.46 7.71
N GLN A 29 15.13 24.45 6.90
CA GLN A 29 15.34 24.42 5.45
C GLN A 29 16.82 24.36 5.06
N ALA A 30 17.68 25.07 5.80
CA ALA A 30 19.11 25.10 5.55
C ALA A 30 19.77 23.74 5.86
N LEU A 31 19.36 23.10 6.96
CA LEU A 31 19.87 21.79 7.36
C LEU A 31 19.35 20.66 6.47
N ASP A 32 18.06 20.70 6.10
CA ASP A 32 17.47 19.73 5.18
C ASP A 32 18.23 19.70 3.84
N LYS A 33 18.71 20.86 3.36
CA LYS A 33 19.53 20.95 2.13
C LYS A 33 20.89 20.29 2.20
N GLU A 34 21.47 20.20 3.38
CA GLU A 34 22.72 19.49 3.60
C GLU A 34 22.48 18.04 4.09
N ASN A 35 21.26 17.52 3.94
CA ASN A 35 20.83 16.20 4.39
C ASN A 35 20.99 15.97 5.91
N ILE A 36 20.87 17.03 6.71
CA ILE A 36 20.87 16.97 8.17
C ILE A 36 19.43 17.02 8.65
N GLU A 37 18.87 15.86 8.99
CA GLU A 37 17.46 15.74 9.36
C GLU A 37 17.14 16.41 10.71
N VAL A 38 16.13 17.29 10.70
CA VAL A 38 15.49 17.81 11.91
C VAL A 38 14.00 17.48 11.85
N PRO A 39 13.46 16.71 12.81
CA PRO A 39 12.12 16.17 12.69
C PRO A 39 11.05 17.26 12.70
N SER A 40 10.08 17.18 11.80
CA SER A 40 8.95 18.11 11.74
C SER A 40 7.70 17.46 11.15
N LEU A 41 6.52 17.83 11.66
CA LEU A 41 5.23 17.36 11.14
C LEU A 41 4.36 18.50 10.60
N CYS A 42 4.54 19.72 11.12
CA CYS A 42 3.75 20.90 10.75
C CYS A 42 4.43 21.80 9.69
N HIS A 43 5.59 21.40 9.14
CA HIS A 43 6.29 22.12 8.08
C HIS A 43 5.81 21.66 6.70
N ASP A 44 5.65 22.60 5.78
CA ASP A 44 5.46 22.35 4.34
C ASP A 44 6.25 23.43 3.59
N ILE A 45 7.13 23.02 2.68
CA ILE A 45 8.08 23.92 2.01
C ILE A 45 7.39 24.98 1.13
N ARG A 46 6.13 24.73 0.75
CA ARG A 46 5.34 25.63 -0.11
C ARG A 46 4.67 26.76 0.68
N LEU A 47 4.60 26.66 2.00
CA LEU A 47 4.03 27.71 2.86
C LEU A 47 5.03 28.86 3.04
N LYS A 48 4.53 30.10 3.11
CA LYS A 48 5.37 31.28 3.35
C LYS A 48 6.04 31.23 4.72
N ARG A 49 5.32 30.72 5.73
CA ARG A 49 5.84 30.49 7.08
C ARG A 49 5.27 29.21 7.65
N SER A 50 6.09 28.49 8.40
CA SER A 50 5.59 27.40 9.25
C SER A 50 4.79 27.97 10.40
N ASN A 51 3.87 27.19 10.97
CA ASN A 51 3.19 27.56 12.22
C ASN A 51 3.95 27.06 13.48
N GLY A 52 4.91 26.15 13.32
CA GLY A 52 5.72 25.61 14.41
C GLY A 52 4.91 24.89 15.52
N SER A 53 3.68 24.47 15.25
CA SER A 53 2.75 23.89 16.23
C SER A 53 3.16 22.50 16.72
N CYS A 54 3.79 21.68 15.86
CA CYS A 54 4.18 20.32 16.25
C CYS A 54 5.29 20.30 17.30
N GLY A 55 6.20 21.28 17.29
CA GLY A 55 7.31 21.39 18.25
C GLY A 55 8.48 20.43 18.03
N LEU A 56 8.42 19.46 17.11
CA LEU A 56 9.50 18.47 16.95
C LEU A 56 10.83 19.07 16.47
N CYS A 57 10.76 20.16 15.70
CA CYS A 57 11.93 20.83 15.12
C CYS A 57 12.72 21.69 16.11
N VAL A 58 12.51 21.52 17.41
CA VAL A 58 13.28 22.23 18.43
C VAL A 58 14.73 21.77 18.38
N VAL A 59 15.62 22.75 18.35
CA VAL A 59 17.09 22.60 18.37
C VAL A 59 17.68 23.57 19.38
N GLU A 60 18.89 23.26 19.84
CA GLU A 60 19.68 24.10 20.74
C GLU A 60 20.59 25.01 19.92
N VAL A 61 20.61 26.32 20.21
CA VAL A 61 21.49 27.28 19.53
C VAL A 61 22.37 28.03 20.53
N GLY A 62 23.69 28.02 20.28
CA GLY A 62 24.75 28.63 21.08
C GLY A 62 25.65 27.60 21.78
N GLU A 63 26.87 28.00 22.13
CA GLU A 63 27.84 27.15 22.85
C GLU A 63 27.66 27.22 24.37
N THR A 64 27.62 28.45 24.90
CA THR A 64 27.50 28.71 26.34
C THR A 64 26.04 29.05 26.67
N ASN A 65 25.38 28.19 27.44
CA ASN A 65 23.93 28.27 27.76
C ASN A 65 23.04 28.29 26.49
N PRO A 66 22.98 27.17 25.75
CA PRO A 66 22.21 27.08 24.51
C PRO A 66 20.74 27.42 24.73
N ARG A 67 20.15 28.11 23.76
CA ARG A 67 18.72 28.46 23.76
C ARG A 67 17.94 27.50 22.87
N ASP A 68 16.78 27.06 23.35
CA ASP A 68 15.83 26.29 22.55
C ASP A 68 15.10 27.19 21.56
N VAL A 69 15.22 26.86 20.27
CA VAL A 69 14.53 27.56 19.19
C VAL A 69 13.82 26.56 18.27
N LYS A 70 12.76 27.01 17.60
CA LYS A 70 12.09 26.21 16.56
C LYS A 70 12.84 26.40 15.25
N ALA A 71 13.47 25.34 14.73
CA ALA A 71 14.26 25.41 13.51
C ALA A 71 13.44 25.90 12.29
N CYS A 72 12.15 25.53 12.22
CA CYS A 72 11.26 25.94 11.12
C CYS A 72 10.83 27.42 11.11
N LEU A 73 11.13 28.18 12.16
CA LEU A 73 10.78 29.61 12.28
C LEU A 73 12.01 30.52 12.39
N THR A 74 13.18 29.94 12.66
CA THR A 74 14.38 30.69 13.00
C THR A 74 15.24 30.83 11.74
N PRO A 75 15.50 32.04 11.23
CA PRO A 75 16.43 32.23 10.12
C PRO A 75 17.84 31.77 10.49
N VAL A 76 18.52 31.06 9.59
CA VAL A 76 19.93 30.71 9.78
C VAL A 76 20.82 31.95 9.60
N ARG A 77 21.86 32.09 10.41
CA ARG A 77 22.80 33.23 10.38
C ARG A 77 24.25 32.73 10.41
N PRO A 78 25.19 33.49 9.81
CA PRO A 78 26.61 33.14 9.86
C PRO A 78 27.10 32.96 11.30
N GLY A 79 27.90 31.92 11.52
CA GLY A 79 28.51 31.61 12.83
C GLY A 79 27.56 31.02 13.87
N MET A 80 26.32 30.64 13.49
CA MET A 80 25.44 29.92 14.41
C MET A 80 26.03 28.56 14.80
N VAL A 81 25.96 28.22 16.08
CA VAL A 81 26.28 26.88 16.60
C VAL A 81 24.98 26.20 16.97
N ILE A 82 24.68 25.07 16.35
CA ILE A 82 23.40 24.38 16.39
C ILE A 82 23.62 22.93 16.84
N THR A 83 22.89 22.49 17.85
CA THR A 83 22.86 21.09 18.28
C THR A 83 21.48 20.53 18.01
N THR A 84 21.41 19.47 17.20
CA THR A 84 20.14 18.86 16.76
C THR A 84 19.79 17.60 17.52
N HIS A 85 20.76 16.96 18.20
CA HIS A 85 20.56 15.74 18.98
C HIS A 85 21.28 15.81 20.33
N THR A 86 20.50 15.69 21.40
CA THR A 86 20.97 15.46 22.78
C THR A 86 19.97 14.56 23.49
N PRO A 87 20.35 13.82 24.56
CA PRO A 87 19.39 13.05 25.36
C PRO A 87 18.19 13.89 25.84
N ARG A 88 18.40 15.19 26.09
CA ARG A 88 17.34 16.13 26.46
C ARG A 88 16.37 16.41 25.30
N LEU A 89 16.89 16.69 24.11
CA LEU A 89 16.07 16.92 22.90
C LEU A 89 15.27 15.66 22.53
N GLU A 90 15.88 14.49 22.62
CA GLU A 90 15.21 13.20 22.38
C GLU A 90 14.06 12.95 23.38
N ALA A 91 14.29 13.21 24.67
CA ALA A 91 13.24 13.14 25.69
C ALA A 91 12.10 14.13 25.43
N TYR A 92 12.44 15.37 25.06
CA TYR A 92 11.45 16.40 24.69
C TYR A 92 10.58 15.96 23.51
N ARG A 93 11.20 15.47 22.42
CA ARG A 93 10.50 15.02 21.21
C ARG A 93 9.59 13.83 21.51
N LYS A 94 10.05 12.86 22.31
CA LYS A 94 9.24 11.72 22.76
C LYS A 94 7.98 12.17 23.49
N VAL A 95 8.11 13.06 24.49
CA VAL A 95 6.96 13.63 25.22
C VAL A 95 6.05 14.41 24.28
N ARG A 96 6.62 15.19 23.35
CA ARG A 96 5.82 15.97 22.41
C ARG A 96 5.03 15.10 21.44
N LEU A 97 5.60 13.99 20.97
CA LEU A 97 4.91 13.00 20.14
C LEU A 97 3.76 12.35 20.91
N GLN A 98 3.98 11.96 22.17
CA GLN A 98 2.91 11.43 23.03
C GLN A 98 1.75 12.41 23.18
N GLN A 99 2.03 13.72 23.30
CA GLN A 99 1.00 14.76 23.31
C GLN A 99 0.25 14.87 21.97
N LEU A 100 0.95 14.83 20.84
CA LEU A 100 0.31 14.88 19.51
C LEU A 100 -0.58 13.65 19.24
N LEU A 101 -0.25 12.52 19.87
CA LEU A 101 -0.96 11.25 19.73
C LEU A 101 -2.09 11.06 20.75
N CYS A 102 -2.27 11.96 21.73
CA CYS A 102 -3.21 11.74 22.83
C CYS A 102 -4.68 11.62 22.35
N ASP A 103 -5.03 12.36 21.29
CA ASP A 103 -6.36 12.36 20.69
C ASP A 103 -6.43 11.52 19.41
N HIS A 104 -5.33 10.91 18.99
CA HIS A 104 -5.31 10.03 17.82
C HIS A 104 -6.13 8.78 18.13
N ASN A 105 -7.30 8.63 17.50
CA ASN A 105 -8.27 7.57 17.79
C ASN A 105 -8.53 6.69 16.56
N ALA A 106 -7.45 6.12 16.01
CA ALA A 106 -7.50 5.31 14.80
C ALA A 106 -6.58 4.10 14.91
N ASP A 107 -6.82 3.10 14.06
CA ASP A 107 -5.90 1.97 13.89
C ASP A 107 -4.87 2.34 12.84
N CYS A 108 -3.63 2.51 13.28
CA CYS A 108 -2.52 2.75 12.34
C CYS A 108 -2.32 1.53 11.44
N VAL A 109 -2.41 0.33 12.02
CA VAL A 109 -2.33 -0.96 11.35
C VAL A 109 -3.63 -1.70 11.61
N ALA A 110 -4.22 -2.34 10.59
CA ALA A 110 -5.49 -3.05 10.76
C ALA A 110 -5.38 -4.20 11.79
N PRO A 111 -6.42 -4.47 12.61
CA PRO A 111 -6.38 -5.53 13.62
C PRO A 111 -6.02 -6.90 13.04
N CYS A 112 -6.56 -7.26 11.87
CA CYS A 112 -6.24 -8.51 11.19
C CYS A 112 -4.75 -8.66 10.84
N VAL A 113 -4.05 -7.56 10.54
CA VAL A 113 -2.61 -7.51 10.27
C VAL A 113 -1.80 -7.62 11.56
N GLN A 114 -2.25 -6.97 12.63
CA GLN A 114 -1.60 -7.05 13.96
C GLN A 114 -1.69 -8.47 14.53
N THR A 115 -2.84 -9.13 14.37
CA THR A 115 -3.08 -10.49 14.88
C THR A 115 -2.41 -11.57 14.01
N CYS A 116 -2.11 -11.28 12.74
CA CYS A 116 -1.36 -12.20 11.89
C CYS A 116 0.10 -12.30 12.38
N PRO A 117 0.61 -13.51 12.75
CA PRO A 117 1.98 -13.64 13.26
C PRO A 117 3.07 -13.19 12.27
N ALA A 118 2.79 -13.30 10.96
CA ALA A 118 3.70 -12.84 9.92
C ALA A 118 3.50 -11.36 9.54
N ASN A 119 2.51 -10.67 10.11
CA ASN A 119 2.11 -9.30 9.78
C ASN A 119 1.92 -9.08 8.26
N VAL A 120 1.22 -10.02 7.61
CA VAL A 120 0.83 -9.91 6.20
C VAL A 120 -0.12 -8.71 6.05
N ASP A 121 0.10 -7.86 5.03
CA ASP A 121 -0.73 -6.68 4.78
C ASP A 121 -2.09 -7.07 4.14
N ILE A 122 -2.99 -7.56 4.99
CA ILE A 122 -4.28 -8.13 4.62
C ILE A 122 -5.19 -7.13 3.92
N GLN A 123 -5.27 -5.91 4.45
CA GLN A 123 -6.13 -4.89 3.86
C GLN A 123 -5.72 -4.59 2.41
N THR A 124 -4.41 -4.49 2.15
CA THR A 124 -3.89 -4.17 0.83
C THR A 124 -4.13 -5.30 -0.17
N TYR A 125 -3.84 -6.57 0.18
CA TYR A 125 -4.07 -7.64 -0.80
C TYR A 125 -5.57 -7.92 -1.02
N LEU A 126 -6.43 -7.73 -0.02
CA LEU A 126 -7.88 -7.84 -0.22
C LEU A 126 -8.39 -6.78 -1.20
N ALA A 127 -7.92 -5.53 -1.07
CA ALA A 127 -8.24 -4.48 -2.03
C ALA A 127 -7.81 -4.88 -3.46
N HIS A 128 -6.59 -5.42 -3.61
CA HIS A 128 -6.12 -5.92 -4.89
C HIS A 128 -6.97 -7.05 -5.47
N VAL A 129 -7.40 -8.02 -4.67
CA VAL A 129 -8.28 -9.09 -5.15
C VAL A 129 -9.64 -8.52 -5.57
N ALA A 130 -10.22 -7.60 -4.79
CA ALA A 130 -11.49 -6.94 -5.15
C ALA A 130 -11.38 -6.23 -6.51
N ASP A 131 -10.26 -5.53 -6.74
CA ASP A 131 -9.95 -4.79 -7.97
C ASP A 131 -9.53 -5.70 -9.16
N GLY A 132 -9.46 -7.02 -8.97
CA GLY A 132 -9.02 -7.98 -10.01
C GLY A 132 -7.50 -8.05 -10.23
N ASN A 133 -6.71 -7.40 -9.38
CA ASN A 133 -5.25 -7.33 -9.51
C ASN A 133 -4.55 -8.45 -8.70
N TYR A 134 -4.75 -9.70 -9.13
CA TYR A 134 -4.29 -10.88 -8.38
C TYR A 134 -2.78 -10.97 -8.25
N GLU A 135 -2.02 -10.59 -9.27
CA GLU A 135 -0.56 -10.60 -9.20
C GLU A 135 -0.05 -9.60 -8.15
N ALA A 136 -0.61 -8.39 -8.05
CA ALA A 136 -0.26 -7.46 -6.98
C ALA A 136 -0.67 -7.98 -5.60
N ALA A 137 -1.82 -8.64 -5.47
CA ALA A 137 -2.23 -9.29 -4.23
C ALA A 137 -1.18 -10.34 -3.78
N VAL A 138 -0.76 -11.21 -4.70
CA VAL A 138 0.22 -12.27 -4.44
C VAL A 138 1.58 -11.70 -4.03
N ARG A 139 2.02 -10.63 -4.69
CA ARG A 139 3.24 -9.90 -4.32
C ARG A 139 3.18 -9.40 -2.88
N VAL A 140 2.10 -8.72 -2.51
CA VAL A 140 1.87 -8.21 -1.14
C VAL A 140 1.87 -9.36 -0.12
N ILE A 141 1.26 -10.51 -0.44
CA ILE A 141 1.28 -11.67 0.45
C ILE A 141 2.71 -12.22 0.59
N LYS A 142 3.44 -12.38 -0.53
CA LYS A 142 4.80 -12.93 -0.60
C LYS A 142 5.89 -12.04 0.02
N ASP A 143 5.60 -10.79 0.39
CA ASP A 143 6.50 -9.95 1.21
C ASP A 143 6.67 -10.46 2.63
N ARG A 144 5.66 -11.18 3.12
CA ARG A 144 5.59 -11.63 4.52
C ARG A 144 5.33 -13.12 4.64
N ASN A 145 4.84 -13.78 3.59
CA ASN A 145 4.58 -15.21 3.57
C ASN A 145 4.98 -15.88 2.24
N PRO A 146 6.06 -16.68 2.18
CA PRO A 146 6.47 -17.40 0.97
C PRO A 146 5.61 -18.63 0.66
N PHE A 147 4.70 -18.99 1.58
CA PHE A 147 3.81 -20.15 1.45
C PHE A 147 2.32 -19.75 1.47
N PRO A 148 1.85 -18.85 0.58
CA PRO A 148 0.47 -18.42 0.56
C PRO A 148 -0.53 -19.54 0.27
N SER A 149 -0.22 -20.52 -0.59
CA SER A 149 -1.11 -21.64 -0.91
C SER A 149 -1.19 -22.66 0.23
N VAL A 150 -0.06 -22.99 0.88
CA VAL A 150 -0.06 -23.82 2.10
C VAL A 150 -0.83 -23.12 3.22
N CYS A 151 -0.49 -21.86 3.54
CA CYS A 151 -1.21 -21.13 4.59
C CYS A 151 -2.67 -20.89 4.24
N GLY A 152 -3.07 -20.92 2.97
CA GLY A 152 -4.47 -20.89 2.56
C GLY A 152 -5.26 -22.13 3.00
N ARG A 153 -4.58 -23.24 3.27
CA ARG A 153 -5.17 -24.55 3.60
C ARG A 153 -5.07 -24.93 5.08
N VAL A 154 -4.00 -24.49 5.76
CA VAL A 154 -3.64 -25.02 7.09
C VAL A 154 -3.50 -23.96 8.18
N CYS A 155 -3.78 -22.69 7.87
CA CYS A 155 -3.66 -21.61 8.85
C CYS A 155 -4.92 -21.53 9.71
N PRO A 156 -4.81 -21.40 11.05
CA PRO A 156 -5.95 -21.17 11.95
C PRO A 156 -6.59 -19.78 11.80
N HIS A 157 -6.18 -19.02 10.79
CA HIS A 157 -6.71 -17.71 10.42
C HIS A 157 -7.04 -16.78 11.62
N PRO A 158 -6.10 -16.53 12.55
CA PRO A 158 -6.35 -15.69 13.72
C PRO A 158 -6.67 -14.23 13.32
N CYS A 159 -6.30 -13.83 12.10
CA CYS A 159 -6.69 -12.57 11.48
C CYS A 159 -8.21 -12.39 11.32
N GLU A 160 -8.98 -13.48 11.23
CA GLU A 160 -10.45 -13.43 11.11
C GLU A 160 -11.12 -13.25 12.47
N ALA A 161 -10.50 -13.70 13.56
CA ALA A 161 -11.05 -13.59 14.92
C ALA A 161 -11.22 -12.14 15.38
N GLU A 162 -10.28 -11.26 15.01
CA GLU A 162 -10.31 -9.81 15.31
C GLU A 162 -10.85 -8.97 14.14
N CYS A 163 -11.51 -9.59 13.17
CA CYS A 163 -12.08 -8.87 12.03
C CYS A 163 -13.28 -8.04 12.48
N ARG A 164 -13.23 -6.71 12.31
CA ARG A 164 -14.34 -5.82 12.70
C ARG A 164 -15.62 -6.00 11.92
N ARG A 165 -15.57 -6.70 10.79
CA ARG A 165 -16.78 -7.05 10.03
C ARG A 165 -17.74 -7.91 10.86
N SER A 166 -17.24 -8.65 11.87
CA SER A 166 -18.04 -9.40 12.83
C SER A 166 -19.00 -8.54 13.67
N LEU A 167 -18.82 -7.21 13.70
CA LEU A 167 -19.77 -6.28 14.34
C LEU A 167 -20.92 -5.88 13.40
N VAL A 168 -20.81 -6.16 12.09
CA VAL A 168 -21.83 -5.90 11.07
C VAL A 168 -22.59 -7.19 10.73
N ASP A 169 -21.84 -8.23 10.34
CA ASP A 169 -22.30 -9.56 10.00
C ASP A 169 -21.23 -10.62 10.36
N GLU A 170 -20.63 -11.29 9.40
CA GLU A 170 -19.60 -12.32 9.60
C GLU A 170 -18.22 -11.79 9.19
N PRO A 171 -17.11 -12.27 9.79
CA PRO A 171 -15.78 -11.86 9.38
C PRO A 171 -15.55 -12.10 7.88
N VAL A 172 -14.66 -11.31 7.30
CA VAL A 172 -14.20 -11.56 5.92
C VAL A 172 -13.47 -12.89 5.90
N ALA A 173 -13.72 -13.72 4.88
CA ALA A 173 -13.02 -14.98 4.64
C ALA A 173 -11.60 -14.74 4.10
N ILE A 174 -10.79 -14.05 4.91
CA ILE A 174 -9.42 -13.61 4.62
C ILE A 174 -8.58 -14.78 4.12
N ASN A 175 -8.68 -15.94 4.78
CA ASN A 175 -7.90 -17.11 4.43
C ASN A 175 -8.27 -17.68 3.05
N ASN A 176 -9.57 -17.76 2.74
CA ASN A 176 -10.06 -18.29 1.47
C ASN A 176 -9.73 -17.35 0.31
N VAL A 177 -9.80 -16.02 0.51
CA VAL A 177 -9.37 -15.05 -0.50
C VAL A 177 -7.86 -15.12 -0.76
N LYS A 178 -7.05 -15.29 0.29
CA LYS A 178 -5.60 -15.53 0.15
C LYS A 178 -5.32 -16.82 -0.62
N ARG A 179 -6.05 -17.91 -0.33
CA ARG A 179 -5.95 -19.19 -1.04
C ARG A 179 -6.27 -19.02 -2.52
N PHE A 180 -7.35 -18.31 -2.86
CA PHE A 180 -7.70 -18.00 -4.26
C PHE A 180 -6.56 -17.31 -4.99
N ALA A 181 -6.03 -16.21 -4.44
CA ALA A 181 -4.94 -15.46 -5.08
C ALA A 181 -3.67 -16.31 -5.25
N ALA A 182 -3.33 -17.12 -4.25
CA ALA A 182 -2.18 -18.02 -4.28
C ALA A 182 -2.33 -19.13 -5.33
N ASP A 183 -3.50 -19.77 -5.36
CA ASP A 183 -3.79 -20.84 -6.31
C ASP A 183 -3.93 -20.31 -7.74
N TRP A 184 -4.42 -19.07 -7.92
CA TRP A 184 -4.38 -18.35 -9.19
C TRP A 184 -2.93 -18.18 -9.68
N ASP A 185 -2.01 -17.68 -8.83
CA ASP A 185 -0.59 -17.53 -9.19
C ASP A 185 0.05 -18.88 -9.53
N MET A 186 -0.24 -19.89 -8.71
CA MET A 186 0.20 -21.25 -8.96
C MET A 186 -0.44 -21.84 -10.22
N SER A 187 -1.61 -21.40 -10.70
CA SER A 187 -2.17 -21.95 -11.94
C SER A 187 -1.42 -21.52 -13.20
N ARG A 188 -0.63 -20.43 -13.11
CA ARG A 188 0.12 -19.87 -14.23
C ARG A 188 1.30 -20.76 -14.61
N SER A 189 1.71 -20.64 -15.87
CA SER A 189 2.90 -21.32 -16.40
C SER A 189 4.18 -20.89 -15.69
N LEU A 190 4.27 -19.60 -15.35
CA LEU A 190 5.34 -19.01 -14.54
C LEU A 190 4.69 -18.27 -13.37
N PRO A 191 4.62 -18.90 -12.18
CA PRO A 191 4.24 -18.22 -10.96
C PRO A 191 5.19 -17.06 -10.67
N TRP A 192 4.68 -16.02 -9.99
CA TRP A 192 5.50 -14.86 -9.68
C TRP A 192 6.60 -15.22 -8.67
N VAL A 193 7.84 -14.85 -9.02
CA VAL A 193 9.02 -14.93 -8.16
C VAL A 193 9.51 -13.52 -7.84
N PRO A 194 9.95 -13.27 -6.59
CA PRO A 194 10.59 -12.01 -6.24
C PRO A 194 11.93 -11.88 -6.96
N ARG A 195 12.37 -10.64 -7.15
CA ARG A 195 13.71 -10.37 -7.66
C ARG A 195 14.76 -10.58 -6.58
N VAL A 196 15.87 -11.19 -6.98
CA VAL A 196 17.06 -11.36 -6.16
C VAL A 196 17.98 -10.15 -6.33
N ALA A 197 18.48 -9.61 -5.21
CA ALA A 197 19.47 -8.56 -5.19
C ALA A 197 20.83 -9.04 -5.71
N GLU A 198 21.73 -8.11 -6.00
CA GLU A 198 23.09 -8.45 -6.46
C GLU A 198 23.81 -9.38 -5.47
N PRO A 199 24.61 -10.36 -5.96
CA PRO A 199 25.30 -11.29 -5.10
C PRO A 199 26.19 -10.60 -4.06
N THR A 200 25.91 -10.87 -2.78
CA THR A 200 26.68 -10.34 -1.64
C THR A 200 28.02 -11.06 -1.44
N GLY A 201 28.21 -12.22 -2.07
CA GLY A 201 29.35 -13.11 -1.85
C GLY A 201 29.31 -13.86 -0.51
N LYS A 202 28.27 -13.68 0.30
CA LYS A 202 28.10 -14.34 1.60
C LYS A 202 27.35 -15.65 1.48
N ARG A 203 27.73 -16.63 2.30
CA ARG A 203 27.17 -17.99 2.31
C ARG A 203 26.46 -18.28 3.62
N ILE A 204 25.21 -18.74 3.53
CA ILE A 204 24.37 -19.07 4.70
C ILE A 204 24.00 -20.55 4.64
N ALA A 205 24.20 -21.26 5.75
CA ALA A 205 23.67 -22.61 5.95
C ALA A 205 22.36 -22.54 6.73
N VAL A 206 21.31 -23.20 6.23
CA VAL A 206 20.04 -23.36 6.92
C VAL A 206 19.84 -24.83 7.23
N ILE A 207 19.58 -25.18 8.48
CA ILE A 207 19.39 -26.57 8.90
C ILE A 207 17.91 -26.83 9.16
N GLY A 208 17.32 -27.69 8.33
CA GLY A 208 15.90 -28.02 8.30
C GLY A 208 15.16 -27.29 7.17
N ALA A 209 14.50 -28.05 6.29
CA ALA A 209 13.66 -27.54 5.21
C ALA A 209 12.17 -27.50 5.60
N GLY A 210 11.88 -27.16 6.86
CA GLY A 210 10.53 -26.84 7.32
C GLY A 210 10.12 -25.40 6.98
N PRO A 211 8.92 -24.95 7.40
CA PRO A 211 8.43 -23.61 7.08
C PRO A 211 9.36 -22.48 7.53
N SER A 212 9.98 -22.60 8.71
CA SER A 212 10.91 -21.58 9.22
C SER A 212 12.21 -21.52 8.38
N GLY A 213 12.83 -22.67 8.13
CA GLY A 213 14.08 -22.75 7.38
C GLY A 213 13.92 -22.33 5.93
N LEU A 214 12.89 -22.83 5.24
CA LEU A 214 12.61 -22.43 3.87
C LEU A 214 12.22 -20.96 3.75
N SER A 215 11.51 -20.40 4.73
CA SER A 215 11.22 -18.96 4.75
C SER A 215 12.49 -18.13 4.94
N ALA A 216 13.38 -18.54 5.86
CA ALA A 216 14.66 -17.86 6.03
C ALA A 216 15.49 -17.92 4.74
N ALA A 217 15.52 -19.08 4.07
CA ALA A 217 16.22 -19.26 2.81
C ALA A 217 15.64 -18.37 1.69
N TYR A 218 14.32 -18.29 1.58
CA TYR A 218 13.63 -17.43 0.61
C TYR A 218 14.04 -15.95 0.78
N TYR A 219 13.94 -15.39 1.99
CA TYR A 219 14.28 -13.97 2.21
C TYR A 219 15.79 -13.70 2.14
N ALA A 220 16.64 -14.61 2.60
CA ALA A 220 18.09 -14.47 2.50
C ALA A 220 18.57 -14.56 1.04
N ALA A 221 17.95 -15.41 0.21
CA ALA A 221 18.24 -15.48 -1.21
C ALA A 221 17.83 -14.18 -1.92
N ILE A 222 16.65 -13.61 -1.60
CA ILE A 222 16.22 -12.30 -2.12
C ILE A 222 17.23 -11.20 -1.79
N ALA A 223 17.84 -11.23 -0.60
CA ALA A 223 18.89 -10.30 -0.20
C ALA A 223 20.24 -10.52 -0.93
N GLY A 224 20.34 -11.50 -1.83
CA GLY A 224 21.54 -11.77 -2.63
C GLY A 224 22.57 -12.66 -1.93
N HIS A 225 22.20 -13.36 -0.85
CA HIS A 225 23.07 -14.33 -0.21
C HIS A 225 22.98 -15.70 -0.88
N ALA A 226 24.10 -16.43 -0.93
CA ALA A 226 24.11 -17.82 -1.36
C ALA A 226 23.64 -18.72 -0.21
N VAL A 227 22.50 -19.39 -0.38
CA VAL A 227 21.88 -20.19 0.70
C VAL A 227 21.92 -21.67 0.37
N THR A 228 22.37 -22.48 1.32
CA THR A 228 22.26 -23.95 1.28
C THR A 228 21.38 -24.43 2.42
N VAL A 229 20.29 -25.11 2.10
CA VAL A 229 19.39 -25.75 3.08
C VAL A 229 19.76 -27.22 3.19
N PHE A 230 20.02 -27.70 4.40
CA PHE A 230 20.28 -29.10 4.69
C PHE A 230 19.05 -29.73 5.34
N GLU A 231 18.53 -30.80 4.73
CA GLU A 231 17.33 -31.51 5.18
C GLU A 231 17.67 -32.96 5.54
N LYS A 232 17.17 -33.42 6.69
CA LYS A 232 17.36 -34.80 7.17
C LYS A 232 16.55 -35.80 6.36
N GLN A 233 15.33 -35.45 6.01
CA GLN A 233 14.40 -36.31 5.29
C GLN A 233 14.75 -36.40 3.79
N ASP A 234 14.04 -37.27 3.07
CA ASP A 234 14.21 -37.49 1.63
C ASP A 234 13.67 -36.34 0.77
N ARG A 235 12.71 -35.57 1.29
CA ARG A 235 12.13 -34.39 0.61
C ARG A 235 11.96 -33.21 1.56
N ALA A 236 12.08 -32.01 1.02
CA ALA A 236 11.85 -30.76 1.75
C ALA A 236 10.38 -30.53 2.11
N GLY A 237 10.12 -29.71 3.13
CA GLY A 237 8.77 -29.33 3.57
C GLY A 237 8.53 -29.54 5.07
N GLY A 238 9.40 -30.29 5.75
CA GLY A 238 9.31 -30.56 7.19
C GLY A 238 7.91 -31.03 7.62
N MET A 239 7.40 -30.49 8.72
CA MET A 239 6.06 -30.86 9.23
C MET A 239 4.91 -30.55 8.27
N MET A 240 5.06 -29.63 7.32
CA MET A 240 4.03 -29.40 6.29
C MET A 240 3.90 -30.63 5.36
N ARG A 241 5.02 -31.33 5.11
CA ARG A 241 5.00 -32.57 4.33
C ARG A 241 4.60 -33.75 5.20
N TYR A 242 5.31 -33.99 6.28
CA TYR A 242 5.23 -35.26 7.01
C TYR A 242 4.22 -35.26 8.17
N GLY A 243 3.73 -34.09 8.58
CA GLY A 243 2.79 -33.95 9.69
C GLY A 243 1.36 -33.57 9.29
N ILE A 244 1.16 -32.97 8.10
CA ILE A 244 -0.17 -32.57 7.61
C ILE A 244 -0.64 -33.58 6.56
N PRO A 245 -1.85 -34.16 6.65
CA PRO A 245 -2.33 -35.14 5.67
C PRO A 245 -2.55 -34.59 4.25
N GLU A 246 -2.53 -35.47 3.25
CA GLU A 246 -2.69 -35.13 1.81
C GLU A 246 -4.04 -34.47 1.50
N TYR A 247 -5.12 -34.88 2.17
CA TYR A 247 -6.46 -34.33 1.97
C TYR A 247 -6.63 -32.87 2.47
N ARG A 248 -5.71 -32.38 3.32
CA ARG A 248 -5.65 -30.98 3.77
C ARG A 248 -4.61 -30.19 2.99
N LEU A 249 -3.43 -30.76 2.82
CA LEU A 249 -2.32 -30.14 2.12
C LEU A 249 -1.72 -31.11 1.09
N PRO A 250 -2.16 -31.01 -0.18
CA PRO A 250 -1.63 -31.83 -1.26
C PRO A 250 -0.12 -31.61 -1.43
N LYS A 251 0.67 -32.70 -1.47
CA LYS A 251 2.14 -32.61 -1.57
C LYS A 251 2.59 -31.98 -2.87
N ARG A 252 1.82 -32.19 -3.94
CA ARG A 252 2.06 -31.51 -5.23
C ARG A 252 2.00 -29.99 -5.09
N THR A 253 1.07 -29.45 -4.31
CA THR A 253 0.97 -28.00 -4.08
C THR A 253 2.17 -27.49 -3.28
N LEU A 254 2.55 -28.22 -2.23
CA LEU A 254 3.74 -27.90 -1.44
C LEU A 254 5.03 -27.95 -2.29
N ASP A 255 5.20 -28.97 -3.13
CA ASP A 255 6.34 -29.12 -4.04
C ASP A 255 6.49 -27.90 -4.95
N ARG A 256 5.36 -27.36 -5.45
CA ARG A 256 5.37 -26.18 -6.32
C ARG A 256 5.79 -24.91 -5.60
N GLU A 257 5.32 -24.68 -4.37
CA GLU A 257 5.77 -23.53 -3.57
C GLU A 257 7.24 -23.65 -3.16
N ILE A 258 7.73 -24.86 -2.86
CA ILE A 258 9.16 -25.10 -2.62
C ILE A 258 9.97 -24.84 -3.90
N GLY A 259 9.47 -25.24 -5.06
CA GLY A 259 10.12 -24.97 -6.36
C GLY A 259 10.30 -23.47 -6.65
N VAL A 260 9.40 -22.61 -6.17
CA VAL A 260 9.57 -21.14 -6.23
C VAL A 260 10.80 -20.69 -5.42
N ILE A 261 11.06 -21.32 -4.28
CA ILE A 261 12.22 -21.01 -3.43
C ILE A 261 13.51 -21.52 -4.10
N GLU A 262 13.49 -22.71 -4.69
CA GLU A 262 14.62 -23.24 -5.47
C GLU A 262 14.93 -22.36 -6.69
N ALA A 263 13.90 -21.81 -7.35
CA ALA A 263 14.06 -20.90 -8.49
C ALA A 263 14.78 -19.58 -8.13
N LEU A 264 14.87 -19.22 -6.85
CA LEU A 264 15.69 -18.10 -6.37
C LEU A 264 17.18 -18.44 -6.25
N GLY A 265 17.58 -19.68 -6.55
CA GLY A 265 18.96 -20.16 -6.43
C GLY A 265 19.28 -20.80 -5.07
N VAL A 266 18.27 -21.10 -4.25
CA VAL A 266 18.45 -21.84 -2.99
C VAL A 266 18.78 -23.30 -3.29
N SER A 267 19.91 -23.79 -2.76
CA SER A 267 20.30 -25.20 -2.90
C SER A 267 19.76 -26.02 -1.73
N ILE A 268 18.86 -26.97 -2.00
CA ILE A 268 18.32 -27.89 -0.98
C ILE A 268 19.02 -29.25 -1.09
N VAL A 269 19.68 -29.66 0.00
CA VAL A 269 20.42 -30.93 0.09
C VAL A 269 19.73 -31.85 1.09
N THR A 270 19.09 -32.90 0.60
CA THR A 270 18.34 -33.88 1.41
C THR A 270 19.22 -35.02 1.94
N GLY A 271 18.70 -35.80 2.90
CA GLY A 271 19.42 -36.92 3.53
C GLY A 271 20.62 -36.52 4.40
N LYS A 272 20.66 -35.28 4.89
CA LYS A 272 21.75 -34.72 5.72
C LYS A 272 21.22 -34.31 7.10
N ALA A 273 21.44 -35.15 8.10
CA ALA A 273 21.06 -34.86 9.48
C ALA A 273 22.22 -34.20 10.26
N LEU A 274 21.88 -33.14 11.01
CA LEU A 274 22.78 -32.54 11.99
C LEU A 274 23.02 -33.52 13.15
N GLY A 275 24.28 -33.67 13.55
CA GLY A 275 24.71 -34.65 14.55
C GLY A 275 25.05 -36.04 13.99
N ALA A 276 24.86 -36.27 12.69
CA ALA A 276 25.22 -37.52 12.03
C ALA A 276 26.09 -37.28 10.79
N GLN A 277 25.52 -36.73 9.72
CA GLN A 277 26.28 -36.42 8.49
C GLN A 277 26.86 -35.00 8.50
N LEU A 278 26.36 -34.13 9.36
CA LEU A 278 26.78 -32.74 9.51
C LEU A 278 27.13 -32.46 10.96
N LEU A 279 28.19 -31.67 11.18
CA LEU A 279 28.53 -31.08 12.47
C LEU A 279 28.32 -29.57 12.40
N LEU A 280 27.77 -28.99 13.47
CA LEU A 280 27.51 -27.57 13.58
C LEU A 280 28.82 -26.78 13.58
N GLU A 281 29.89 -27.35 14.13
CA GLU A 281 31.24 -26.75 14.10
C GLU A 281 31.77 -26.57 12.67
N ASP A 282 31.62 -27.60 11.82
CA ASP A 282 32.02 -27.52 10.42
C ASP A 282 31.21 -26.46 9.67
N LEU A 283 29.89 -26.43 9.91
CA LEU A 283 29.01 -25.44 9.29
C LEU A 283 29.37 -24.01 9.71
N LYS A 284 29.66 -23.77 10.99
CA LYS A 284 30.09 -22.47 11.52
C LYS A 284 31.41 -21.99 10.91
N ARG A 285 32.31 -22.92 10.60
CA ARG A 285 33.60 -22.65 9.94
C ARG A 285 33.41 -22.35 8.45
N ASP A 286 32.59 -23.15 7.77
CA ASP A 286 32.53 -23.17 6.32
C ASP A 286 31.52 -22.15 5.74
N PHE A 287 30.58 -21.64 6.56
CA PHE A 287 29.61 -20.61 6.19
C PHE A 287 29.78 -19.32 6.99
N ASP A 288 29.27 -18.21 6.46
CA ASP A 288 29.35 -16.91 7.12
C ASP A 288 28.33 -16.78 8.27
N ALA A 289 27.19 -17.46 8.13
CA ALA A 289 26.17 -17.61 9.17
C ALA A 289 25.43 -18.95 9.05
N VAL A 290 24.90 -19.46 10.17
CA VAL A 290 24.11 -20.69 10.23
C VAL A 290 22.78 -20.40 10.92
N TYR A 291 21.69 -20.89 10.34
CA TYR A 291 20.34 -20.83 10.90
C TYR A 291 19.82 -22.22 11.25
N LEU A 292 19.51 -22.45 12.53
CA LEU A 292 18.92 -23.69 13.04
C LEU A 292 17.39 -23.59 13.01
N ALA A 293 16.78 -24.39 12.15
CA ALA A 293 15.33 -24.51 11.94
C ALA A 293 14.88 -25.98 11.94
N ILE A 294 15.45 -26.77 12.86
CA ILE A 294 15.33 -28.23 12.91
C ILE A 294 13.92 -28.73 13.29
N GLY A 295 13.08 -27.85 13.84
CA GLY A 295 11.70 -28.17 14.27
C GLY A 295 11.62 -29.10 15.49
N SER A 296 10.40 -29.48 15.87
CA SER A 296 10.12 -30.36 17.03
C SER A 296 9.62 -31.74 16.60
N TRP A 297 10.55 -32.61 16.18
CA TRP A 297 10.23 -33.94 15.64
C TRP A 297 10.00 -35.04 16.68
N ARG A 298 10.42 -34.83 17.93
CA ARG A 298 10.32 -35.87 18.96
C ARG A 298 8.91 -35.89 19.53
N ALA A 299 8.15 -36.94 19.23
CA ALA A 299 6.83 -37.12 19.84
C ALA A 299 6.95 -37.29 21.36
N THR A 300 6.04 -36.66 22.10
CA THR A 300 5.98 -36.82 23.57
C THR A 300 5.45 -38.22 23.92
N PRO A 301 6.18 -39.04 24.69
CA PRO A 301 5.72 -40.36 25.09
C PRO A 301 4.52 -40.25 26.03
N LEU A 302 3.61 -41.22 25.98
CA LEU A 302 2.40 -41.27 26.82
C LEU A 302 2.75 -41.42 28.30
N ARG A 303 3.91 -42.04 28.61
CA ARG A 303 4.38 -42.41 29.94
C ARG A 303 3.40 -43.34 30.66
N LEU A 304 2.89 -44.32 29.91
CA LEU A 304 1.94 -45.32 30.39
C LEU A 304 2.55 -46.71 30.26
N ASP A 305 2.22 -47.59 31.20
CA ASP A 305 2.53 -49.02 31.06
C ASP A 305 1.87 -49.56 29.79
N GLY A 306 2.65 -50.23 28.94
CA GLY A 306 2.18 -50.76 27.65
C GLY A 306 2.27 -49.80 26.45
N GLU A 307 2.90 -48.63 26.60
CA GLU A 307 3.07 -47.68 25.47
C GLU A 307 3.97 -48.19 24.33
N ASN A 308 4.79 -49.21 24.57
CA ASN A 308 5.68 -49.84 23.58
C ASN A 308 5.11 -51.16 23.01
N LEU A 309 3.82 -51.45 23.23
CA LEU A 309 3.18 -52.62 22.66
C LEU A 309 3.03 -52.47 21.13
N ASP A 310 3.08 -53.58 20.42
CA ASP A 310 2.82 -53.59 18.97
C ASP A 310 1.39 -53.10 18.68
N GLY A 311 1.24 -52.25 17.66
CA GLY A 311 0.00 -51.52 17.37
C GLY A 311 -0.26 -50.29 18.25
N VAL A 312 0.69 -49.85 19.07
CA VAL A 312 0.68 -48.54 19.74
C VAL A 312 1.64 -47.60 19.01
N TRP A 313 1.11 -46.54 18.41
CA TRP A 313 1.85 -45.57 17.60
C TRP A 313 1.88 -44.21 18.27
N LEU A 314 2.91 -43.42 17.96
CA LEU A 314 2.91 -41.99 18.26
C LEU A 314 2.43 -41.20 17.04
N GLY A 315 1.64 -40.15 17.26
CA GLY A 315 0.88 -39.48 16.20
C GLY A 315 1.73 -38.97 15.02
N ILE A 316 2.86 -38.31 15.29
CA ILE A 316 3.77 -37.84 14.23
C ILE A 316 4.34 -39.03 13.44
N GLN A 317 4.79 -40.06 14.14
CA GLN A 317 5.39 -41.24 13.51
C GLN A 317 4.36 -41.92 12.60
N TYR A 318 3.12 -42.08 13.07
CA TYR A 318 2.03 -42.62 12.27
C TYR A 318 1.78 -41.82 10.98
N LEU A 319 1.67 -40.48 11.08
CA LEU A 319 1.44 -39.62 9.91
C LEU A 319 2.66 -39.60 8.96
N GLU A 320 3.87 -39.65 9.50
CA GLU A 320 5.11 -39.70 8.74
C GLU A 320 5.21 -41.00 7.92
N GLU A 321 4.97 -42.15 8.54
CA GLU A 321 5.00 -43.46 7.87
C GLU A 321 3.96 -43.56 6.75
N LEU A 322 2.73 -43.12 7.00
CA LEU A 322 1.70 -43.06 5.97
C LEU A 322 2.08 -42.12 4.82
N THR A 323 2.67 -40.97 5.12
CA THR A 323 3.16 -40.05 4.09
C THR A 323 4.28 -40.68 3.24
N LYS A 324 5.10 -41.54 3.84
CA LYS A 324 6.14 -42.32 3.15
C LYS A 324 5.57 -43.50 2.36
N GLY A 325 4.25 -43.72 2.38
CA GLY A 325 3.57 -44.81 1.70
C GLY A 325 3.73 -46.16 2.38
N VAL A 326 4.09 -46.17 3.67
CA VAL A 326 4.15 -47.40 4.47
C VAL A 326 2.73 -47.81 4.85
N ASP A 327 2.38 -49.07 4.56
CA ASP A 327 1.09 -49.64 4.95
C ASP A 327 1.07 -49.92 6.45
N VAL A 328 0.20 -49.23 7.19
CA VAL A 328 0.06 -49.37 8.64
C VAL A 328 -1.17 -50.22 8.93
N PRO A 329 -1.04 -51.44 9.50
CA PRO A 329 -2.18 -52.31 9.75
C PRO A 329 -3.00 -51.82 10.94
N LEU A 330 -3.99 -50.96 10.66
CA LEU A 330 -4.82 -50.31 11.69
C LEU A 330 -5.82 -51.25 12.38
N GLY A 331 -6.28 -52.30 11.68
CA GLY A 331 -7.41 -53.11 12.12
C GLY A 331 -8.76 -52.40 11.93
N ARG A 332 -9.82 -52.87 12.61
CA ARG A 332 -11.18 -52.33 12.48
C ARG A 332 -11.41 -51.14 13.41
N THR A 333 -10.78 -51.16 14.58
CA THR A 333 -11.03 -50.21 15.68
C THR A 333 -9.75 -49.46 16.07
N VAL A 334 -9.78 -48.13 15.97
CA VAL A 334 -8.64 -47.26 16.29
C VAL A 334 -9.02 -46.30 17.42
N VAL A 335 -8.14 -46.17 18.41
CA VAL A 335 -8.26 -45.17 19.48
C VAL A 335 -7.14 -44.15 19.39
N VAL A 336 -7.49 -42.86 19.27
CA VAL A 336 -6.55 -41.75 19.26
C VAL A 336 -6.59 -41.03 20.61
N ILE A 337 -5.43 -40.78 21.23
CA ILE A 337 -5.31 -40.08 22.52
C ILE A 337 -4.73 -38.70 22.25
N GLY A 338 -5.50 -37.64 22.51
CA GLY A 338 -5.05 -36.26 22.30
C GLY A 338 -6.20 -35.31 21.97
N GLY A 339 -5.91 -34.02 21.84
CA GLY A 339 -6.93 -33.01 21.50
C GLY A 339 -6.46 -31.87 20.61
N GLY A 340 -5.20 -31.90 20.15
CA GLY A 340 -4.67 -30.91 19.19
C GLY A 340 -4.88 -31.34 17.74
N ASN A 341 -4.51 -30.48 16.79
CA ASN A 341 -4.65 -30.74 15.34
C ASN A 341 -4.04 -32.09 14.91
N THR A 342 -2.87 -32.47 15.44
CA THR A 342 -2.27 -33.79 15.16
C THR A 342 -3.19 -34.95 15.52
N ALA A 343 -3.95 -34.86 16.63
CA ALA A 343 -4.88 -35.92 17.02
C ALA A 343 -6.07 -36.01 16.06
N ILE A 344 -6.58 -34.86 15.61
CA ILE A 344 -7.65 -34.78 14.60
C ILE A 344 -7.17 -35.34 13.26
N ASP A 345 -5.98 -34.93 12.80
CA ASP A 345 -5.38 -35.43 11.57
C ASP A 345 -5.15 -36.95 11.64
N CYS A 346 -4.67 -37.48 12.77
CA CYS A 346 -4.53 -38.93 12.98
C CYS A 346 -5.89 -39.65 12.87
N ALA A 347 -6.93 -39.13 13.53
CA ALA A 347 -8.26 -39.74 13.55
C ALA A 347 -8.91 -39.76 12.16
N ARG A 348 -8.92 -38.62 11.47
CA ARG A 348 -9.47 -38.48 10.11
C ARG A 348 -8.67 -39.28 9.08
N THR A 349 -7.36 -39.39 9.25
CA THR A 349 -6.50 -40.23 8.41
C THR A 349 -6.77 -41.72 8.65
N ALA A 350 -7.00 -42.15 9.89
CA ALA A 350 -7.33 -43.54 10.19
C ALA A 350 -8.63 -44.01 9.51
N LEU A 351 -9.66 -43.16 9.45
CA LEU A 351 -10.88 -43.44 8.67
C LEU A 351 -10.58 -43.67 7.19
N ARG A 352 -9.78 -42.78 6.58
CA ARG A 352 -9.37 -42.87 5.16
C ARG A 352 -8.47 -44.07 4.87
N ALA A 353 -7.69 -44.50 5.84
CA ALA A 353 -6.85 -45.70 5.77
C ALA A 353 -7.64 -47.00 6.04
N GLY A 354 -8.97 -46.94 6.20
CA GLY A 354 -9.85 -48.10 6.22
C GLY A 354 -10.32 -48.56 7.60
N ALA A 355 -10.07 -47.80 8.66
CA ALA A 355 -10.64 -48.11 9.98
C ALA A 355 -12.17 -47.97 9.95
N GLU A 356 -12.89 -48.98 10.44
CA GLU A 356 -14.35 -48.95 10.50
C GLU A 356 -14.88 -48.07 11.64
N LYS A 357 -14.12 -48.01 12.74
CA LYS A 357 -14.47 -47.25 13.92
C LYS A 357 -13.26 -46.53 14.48
N VAL A 358 -13.34 -45.21 14.56
CA VAL A 358 -12.29 -44.37 15.16
C VAL A 358 -12.87 -43.61 16.35
N ARG A 359 -12.19 -43.71 17.50
CA ARG A 359 -12.55 -43.01 18.72
C ARG A 359 -11.41 -42.13 19.21
N LEU A 360 -11.70 -40.87 19.50
CA LEU A 360 -10.75 -39.91 20.05
C LEU A 360 -11.01 -39.70 21.54
N LEU A 361 -9.99 -39.92 22.38
CA LEU A 361 -10.02 -39.70 23.82
C LEU A 361 -9.32 -38.39 24.16
N TYR A 362 -10.04 -37.49 24.84
CA TYR A 362 -9.48 -36.25 25.34
C TYR A 362 -9.76 -36.08 26.83
N ARG A 363 -8.71 -35.74 27.58
CA ARG A 363 -8.76 -35.61 29.05
C ARG A 363 -9.52 -34.38 29.56
N ARG A 364 -9.94 -33.47 28.68
CA ARG A 364 -10.74 -32.27 29.01
C ARG A 364 -12.01 -32.24 28.16
N THR A 365 -12.75 -31.14 28.19
CA THR A 365 -13.94 -30.95 27.36
C THR A 365 -13.57 -30.40 25.98
N ARG A 366 -14.57 -30.28 25.10
CA ARG A 366 -14.42 -29.72 23.75
C ARG A 366 -13.86 -28.29 23.79
N ASP A 367 -14.30 -27.47 24.74
CA ASP A 367 -13.93 -26.06 24.83
C ASP A 367 -12.44 -25.84 25.14
N GLU A 368 -11.78 -26.81 25.76
CA GLU A 368 -10.34 -26.77 26.01
C GLU A 368 -9.50 -27.51 24.95
N MET A 369 -10.08 -27.97 23.84
CA MET A 369 -9.32 -28.59 22.75
C MET A 369 -8.43 -27.55 22.07
N PRO A 370 -7.11 -27.82 21.90
CA PRO A 370 -6.24 -26.94 21.12
C PRO A 370 -6.46 -27.00 19.61
N ALA A 371 -7.18 -28.02 19.11
CA ALA A 371 -7.48 -28.16 17.69
C ALA A 371 -8.44 -27.07 17.19
N GLU A 372 -8.35 -26.76 15.90
CA GLU A 372 -9.26 -25.81 15.25
C GLU A 372 -10.70 -26.34 15.27
N ALA A 373 -11.66 -25.47 15.62
CA ALA A 373 -13.06 -25.88 15.80
C ALA A 373 -13.67 -26.50 14.53
N ALA A 374 -13.38 -25.92 13.36
CA ALA A 374 -13.84 -26.45 12.07
C ALA A 374 -13.28 -27.85 11.77
N GLU A 375 -12.03 -28.12 12.15
CA GLU A 375 -11.41 -29.44 11.98
C GLU A 375 -12.00 -30.48 12.93
N VAL A 376 -12.34 -30.08 14.15
CA VAL A 376 -13.06 -30.92 15.12
C VAL A 376 -14.46 -31.27 14.59
N GLU A 377 -15.18 -30.29 14.03
CA GLU A 377 -16.50 -30.49 13.43
C GLU A 377 -16.44 -31.43 12.22
N ALA A 378 -15.50 -31.20 11.30
CA ALA A 378 -15.28 -32.07 10.16
C ALA A 378 -14.96 -33.52 10.57
N ALA A 379 -14.22 -33.71 11.67
CA ALA A 379 -13.94 -35.05 12.19
C ALA A 379 -15.19 -35.75 12.72
N ILE A 380 -16.07 -35.02 13.42
CA ILE A 380 -17.35 -35.55 13.92
C ILE A 380 -18.27 -35.91 12.75
N ASP A 381 -18.36 -35.03 11.74
CA ASP A 381 -19.17 -35.25 10.54
C ASP A 381 -18.69 -36.46 9.74
N GLU A 382 -17.38 -36.72 9.73
CA GLU A 382 -16.76 -37.92 9.14
C GLU A 382 -16.99 -39.20 9.95
N GLY A 383 -17.54 -39.11 11.17
CA GLY A 383 -17.88 -40.25 12.02
C GLY A 383 -16.86 -40.59 13.10
N VAL A 384 -15.93 -39.69 13.45
CA VAL A 384 -15.03 -39.87 14.59
C VAL A 384 -15.82 -39.74 15.90
N GLU A 385 -15.83 -40.79 16.70
CA GLU A 385 -16.46 -40.76 18.03
C GLU A 385 -15.56 -40.02 19.03
N MET A 386 -16.02 -38.93 19.64
CA MET A 386 -15.24 -38.20 20.65
C MET A 386 -15.69 -38.56 22.06
N THR A 387 -14.74 -38.99 22.90
CA THR A 387 -14.94 -39.24 24.33
C THR A 387 -14.14 -38.23 25.12
N PHE A 388 -14.85 -37.23 25.66
CA PHE A 388 -14.28 -36.21 26.53
C PHE A 388 -14.16 -36.68 27.97
N LEU A 389 -13.36 -35.94 28.75
CA LEU A 389 -13.14 -36.22 30.17
C LEU A 389 -12.70 -37.67 30.41
N ALA A 390 -11.84 -38.20 29.53
CA ALA A 390 -11.29 -39.53 29.64
C ALA A 390 -9.77 -39.49 29.43
N ALA A 391 -9.01 -40.12 30.32
CA ALA A 391 -7.58 -40.31 30.12
C ALA A 391 -7.16 -41.75 30.42
N PRO A 392 -6.33 -42.37 29.57
CA PRO A 392 -5.79 -43.69 29.81
C PRO A 392 -4.72 -43.68 30.92
N THR A 393 -4.71 -44.71 31.76
CA THR A 393 -3.72 -44.92 32.84
C THR A 393 -2.75 -46.05 32.52
N ARG A 394 -3.17 -47.05 31.74
CA ARG A 394 -2.33 -48.14 31.23
C ARG A 394 -2.95 -48.79 29.99
N ILE A 395 -2.12 -49.46 29.20
CA ILE A 395 -2.50 -50.22 28.01
C ILE A 395 -2.08 -51.68 28.23
N THR A 396 -3.01 -52.61 28.10
CA THR A 396 -2.72 -54.05 28.16
C THR A 396 -3.10 -54.72 26.84
N ALA A 397 -2.50 -55.87 26.52
CA ALA A 397 -2.87 -56.65 25.34
C ALA A 397 -3.51 -57.98 25.76
N ALA A 398 -4.69 -58.29 25.22
CA ALA A 398 -5.38 -59.56 25.42
C ALA A 398 -5.83 -60.11 24.06
N GLY A 399 -5.29 -61.25 23.65
CA GLY A 399 -5.67 -61.89 22.38
C GLY A 399 -5.36 -61.08 21.11
N GLY A 400 -4.37 -60.18 21.14
CA GLY A 400 -4.01 -59.29 20.02
C GLY A 400 -4.73 -57.94 20.00
N VAL A 401 -5.77 -57.79 20.83
CA VAL A 401 -6.54 -56.55 21.03
C VAL A 401 -5.97 -55.76 22.19
N LYS A 402 -5.92 -54.43 22.06
CA LYS A 402 -5.35 -53.51 23.04
C LYS A 402 -6.50 -53.02 23.91
N GLN A 403 -6.30 -53.07 25.22
CA GLN A 403 -7.25 -52.67 26.23
C GLN A 403 -6.70 -51.44 26.95
N LEU A 404 -7.28 -50.27 26.64
CA LEU A 404 -6.96 -49.02 27.34
C LEU A 404 -7.80 -48.96 28.62
N HIS A 405 -7.12 -48.92 29.76
CA HIS A 405 -7.76 -48.68 31.06
C HIS A 405 -7.85 -47.16 31.22
N CYS A 406 -9.07 -46.64 31.22
CA CYS A 406 -9.35 -45.21 31.24
C CYS A 406 -10.03 -44.81 32.54
N LEU A 407 -9.58 -43.69 33.11
CA LEU A 407 -10.28 -43.00 34.18
C LEU A 407 -11.12 -41.86 33.61
N ARG A 408 -12.29 -41.65 34.20
CA ARG A 408 -13.05 -40.43 34.00
C ARG A 408 -12.32 -39.25 34.66
N MET A 409 -12.35 -38.12 34.00
CA MET A 409 -11.75 -36.87 34.47
C MET A 409 -12.86 -35.89 34.87
N GLU A 410 -12.53 -34.96 35.75
CA GLU A 410 -13.31 -33.76 36.02
C GLU A 410 -12.42 -32.52 35.85
N LEU A 411 -13.04 -31.36 35.61
CA LEU A 411 -12.30 -30.12 35.42
C LEU A 411 -12.11 -29.41 36.77
N GLY A 412 -10.86 -29.36 37.24
CA GLY A 412 -10.44 -28.51 38.34
C GLY A 412 -10.19 -27.06 37.92
N GLU A 413 -9.47 -26.34 38.76
CA GLU A 413 -9.14 -24.92 38.54
C GLU A 413 -8.35 -24.69 37.24
N PRO A 414 -8.55 -23.54 36.57
CA PRO A 414 -7.76 -23.13 35.42
C PRO A 414 -6.28 -23.00 35.77
N ASP A 415 -5.42 -23.46 34.85
CA ASP A 415 -3.99 -23.21 34.91
C ASP A 415 -3.64 -21.78 34.45
N ARG A 416 -2.35 -21.44 34.41
CA ARG A 416 -1.87 -20.11 33.98
C ARG A 416 -2.24 -19.77 32.52
N SER A 417 -2.58 -20.76 31.70
CA SER A 417 -3.06 -20.57 30.33
C SER A 417 -4.58 -20.39 30.25
N GLY A 418 -5.28 -20.35 31.39
CA GLY A 418 -6.74 -20.29 31.47
C GLY A 418 -7.44 -21.65 31.27
N ARG A 419 -6.71 -22.70 30.89
CA ARG A 419 -7.26 -24.04 30.66
C ARG A 419 -7.46 -24.78 31.96
N ARG A 420 -8.65 -25.35 32.17
CA ARG A 420 -8.95 -26.14 33.37
C ARG A 420 -8.07 -27.39 33.46
N ARG A 421 -7.58 -27.68 34.67
CA ARG A 421 -6.76 -28.86 34.94
C ARG A 421 -7.64 -30.11 35.00
N PRO A 422 -7.32 -31.19 34.28
CA PRO A 422 -8.04 -32.44 34.44
C PRO A 422 -7.65 -33.12 35.75
N VAL A 423 -8.63 -33.57 36.52
CA VAL A 423 -8.47 -34.29 37.78
C VAL A 423 -9.10 -35.68 37.64
N PRO A 424 -8.38 -36.77 37.94
CA PRO A 424 -8.94 -38.11 37.87
C PRO A 424 -10.05 -38.33 38.90
N VAL A 425 -11.15 -38.97 38.48
CA VAL A 425 -12.20 -39.44 39.38
C VAL A 425 -11.87 -40.86 39.81
N GLU A 426 -11.46 -41.02 41.07
CA GLU A 426 -11.10 -42.32 41.63
C GLU A 426 -12.25 -43.34 41.56
N GLY A 427 -11.93 -44.60 41.21
CA GLY A 427 -12.91 -45.69 41.07
C GLY A 427 -13.81 -45.64 39.82
N SER A 428 -13.45 -44.83 38.82
CA SER A 428 -14.19 -44.68 37.55
C SER A 428 -13.60 -45.48 36.38
N ASP A 429 -12.83 -46.53 36.69
CA ASP A 429 -12.11 -47.33 35.70
C ASP A 429 -13.05 -47.96 34.66
N THR A 430 -12.76 -47.68 33.39
CA THR A 430 -13.44 -48.26 32.23
C THR A 430 -12.40 -48.83 31.27
N ILE A 431 -12.76 -49.88 30.54
CA ILE A 431 -11.89 -50.48 29.54
C ILE A 431 -12.43 -50.16 28.15
N ILE A 432 -11.57 -49.63 27.29
CA ILE A 432 -11.86 -49.38 25.88
C ILE A 432 -10.96 -50.32 25.05
N GLU A 433 -11.57 -51.11 24.17
CA GLU A 433 -10.86 -52.03 23.31
C GLU A 433 -10.55 -51.39 21.94
N ALA A 434 -9.36 -51.65 21.41
CA ALA A 434 -8.91 -51.17 20.11
C ALA A 434 -7.92 -52.13 19.46
N ASP A 435 -7.92 -52.21 18.14
CA ASP A 435 -6.87 -52.90 17.38
C ASP A 435 -5.58 -52.07 17.33
N THR A 436 -5.72 -50.75 17.25
CA THR A 436 -4.61 -49.79 17.20
C THR A 436 -4.84 -48.61 18.15
N VAL A 437 -3.77 -48.16 18.82
CA VAL A 437 -3.77 -46.96 19.66
C VAL A 437 -2.78 -45.94 19.11
N ILE A 438 -3.19 -44.67 18.99
CA ILE A 438 -2.34 -43.59 18.50
C ILE A 438 -2.24 -42.48 19.56
N GLY A 439 -1.05 -42.31 20.15
CA GLY A 439 -0.75 -41.25 21.11
C GLY A 439 -0.32 -39.95 20.45
N ALA A 440 -1.18 -38.93 20.46
CA ALA A 440 -0.96 -37.61 19.86
C ALA A 440 -1.04 -36.48 20.92
N ILE A 441 -0.17 -36.57 21.93
CA ILE A 441 -0.23 -35.69 23.12
C ILE A 441 0.77 -34.53 23.15
N GLY A 442 1.63 -34.41 22.14
CA GLY A 442 2.60 -33.32 22.04
C GLY A 442 3.86 -33.67 21.27
N GLN A 443 4.72 -32.68 21.10
CA GLN A 443 6.01 -32.78 20.41
C GLN A 443 7.05 -31.96 21.18
N SER A 444 8.32 -32.33 21.05
CA SER A 444 9.46 -31.62 21.62
C SER A 444 10.61 -31.59 20.62
N THR A 445 11.53 -30.65 20.83
CA THR A 445 12.76 -30.56 20.04
C THR A 445 13.73 -31.68 20.44
N ASP A 446 14.40 -32.28 19.45
CA ASP A 446 15.50 -33.20 19.71
C ASP A 446 16.81 -32.43 19.62
N THR A 447 17.41 -32.13 20.77
CA THR A 447 18.68 -31.39 20.89
C THR A 447 19.83 -32.28 21.35
N GLY A 448 19.61 -33.60 21.42
CA GLY A 448 20.58 -34.55 21.96
C GLY A 448 21.93 -34.56 21.23
N PHE A 449 21.94 -34.17 19.96
CA PHE A 449 23.17 -34.09 19.17
C PHE A 449 24.09 -32.91 19.54
N LEU A 450 23.56 -31.84 20.16
CA LEU A 450 24.37 -30.67 20.53
C LEU A 450 25.33 -30.96 21.69
N TYR A 451 25.07 -32.00 22.49
CA TYR A 451 25.94 -32.37 23.62
C TYR A 451 27.37 -32.77 23.20
N ASN A 452 27.55 -33.24 21.96
CA ASN A 452 28.85 -33.69 21.43
C ASN A 452 29.37 -32.80 20.29
N ASP A 453 28.84 -31.58 20.15
CA ASP A 453 29.15 -30.63 19.07
C ASP A 453 29.40 -29.23 19.69
N LEU A 454 28.88 -28.14 19.12
CA LEU A 454 28.94 -26.80 19.72
C LEU A 454 28.00 -26.63 20.94
N PRO A 455 28.46 -25.94 22.01
CA PRO A 455 27.70 -25.74 23.24
C PRO A 455 26.65 -24.62 23.11
N VAL A 456 25.72 -24.76 22.17
CA VAL A 456 24.57 -23.85 22.06
C VAL A 456 23.68 -24.00 23.30
N ARG A 457 23.40 -22.89 23.98
CA ARG A 457 22.60 -22.88 25.21
C ARG A 457 21.17 -23.32 24.92
N LEU A 458 20.64 -24.18 25.78
CA LEU A 458 19.24 -24.60 25.78
C LEU A 458 18.46 -23.88 26.88
N ASN A 459 17.18 -23.66 26.65
CA ASN A 459 16.28 -23.11 27.65
C ASN A 459 15.77 -24.21 28.60
N ALA A 460 14.94 -23.84 29.58
CA ALA A 460 14.40 -24.77 30.58
C ALA A 460 13.54 -25.92 30.00
N TRP A 461 13.07 -25.79 28.76
CA TRP A 461 12.24 -26.77 28.06
C TRP A 461 13.06 -27.71 27.17
N GLY A 462 14.37 -27.48 27.04
CA GLY A 462 15.27 -28.25 26.17
C GLY A 462 15.30 -27.77 24.71
N ASP A 463 14.65 -26.65 24.41
CA ASP A 463 14.71 -25.96 23.12
C ASP A 463 15.92 -25.03 23.05
N ILE A 464 16.29 -24.59 21.85
CA ILE A 464 17.44 -23.69 21.62
C ILE A 464 17.11 -22.31 22.20
N ASP A 465 17.98 -21.80 23.06
CA ASP A 465 17.80 -20.48 23.66
C ASP A 465 18.31 -19.39 22.72
N ILE A 466 17.48 -18.37 22.49
CA ILE A 466 17.77 -17.25 21.58
C ILE A 466 17.38 -15.90 22.20
N ASP A 467 18.05 -14.84 21.74
CA ASP A 467 17.53 -13.48 21.93
C ASP A 467 16.32 -13.28 21.00
N GLY A 468 15.14 -13.06 21.59
CA GLY A 468 13.90 -12.93 20.83
C GLY A 468 13.83 -11.69 19.93
N ARG A 469 14.74 -10.71 20.02
CA ARG A 469 14.82 -9.49 19.19
C ARG A 469 15.90 -9.57 18.12
N THR A 470 17.00 -10.30 18.36
CA THR A 470 18.08 -10.45 17.38
C THR A 470 18.11 -11.84 16.72
N MET A 471 17.35 -12.80 17.23
CA MET A 471 17.32 -14.21 16.80
C MET A 471 18.66 -14.95 16.99
N GLU A 472 19.64 -14.32 17.65
CA GLU A 472 20.96 -14.89 17.92
C GLU A 472 20.86 -15.94 19.02
N SER A 473 21.60 -17.03 18.85
CA SER A 473 21.82 -18.00 19.92
C SER A 473 22.95 -17.55 20.86
N SER A 474 23.36 -18.40 21.81
CA SER A 474 24.54 -18.15 22.64
C SER A 474 25.86 -18.15 21.86
N GLU A 475 25.86 -18.66 20.62
CA GLU A 475 27.05 -18.81 19.79
C GLU A 475 27.05 -17.82 18.63
N SER A 476 28.16 -17.10 18.46
CA SER A 476 28.33 -16.15 17.35
C SER A 476 28.18 -16.84 16.00
N LYS A 477 27.57 -16.13 15.03
CA LYS A 477 27.17 -16.61 13.70
C LYS A 477 26.05 -17.67 13.68
N ILE A 478 25.57 -18.13 14.85
CA ILE A 478 24.52 -19.15 14.95
C ILE A 478 23.22 -18.48 15.38
N PHE A 479 22.21 -18.60 14.54
CA PHE A 479 20.85 -18.12 14.76
C PHE A 479 19.91 -19.31 14.86
N ALA A 480 18.77 -19.16 15.54
CA ALA A 480 17.75 -20.22 15.57
C ALA A 480 16.34 -19.64 15.60
N GLY A 481 15.35 -20.44 15.16
CA GLY A 481 13.96 -20.03 15.18
C GLY A 481 13.00 -21.10 14.65
N GLY A 482 11.71 -20.79 14.72
CA GLY A 482 10.65 -21.78 14.52
C GLY A 482 10.51 -22.68 15.74
N ASP A 483 9.94 -23.87 15.54
CA ASP A 483 9.55 -24.74 16.66
C ASP A 483 10.72 -25.15 17.57
N CYS A 484 11.94 -25.23 17.04
CA CYS A 484 13.11 -25.58 17.85
C CYS A 484 13.56 -24.49 18.83
N ALA A 485 12.98 -23.29 18.77
CA ALA A 485 13.23 -22.20 19.71
C ALA A 485 12.00 -21.87 20.58
N THR A 486 10.78 -22.06 20.05
CA THR A 486 9.52 -21.69 20.73
C THR A 486 8.69 -22.88 21.22
N GLY A 487 9.05 -24.09 20.82
CA GLY A 487 8.15 -25.25 20.84
C GLY A 487 7.17 -25.24 19.66
N PRO A 488 6.34 -26.31 19.51
CA PRO A 488 5.45 -26.49 18.36
C PRO A 488 4.52 -25.29 18.12
N ALA A 489 4.60 -24.71 16.93
CA ALA A 489 3.83 -23.54 16.54
C ALA A 489 3.03 -23.79 15.24
N THR A 490 2.25 -22.80 14.83
CA THR A 490 1.55 -22.82 13.53
C THR A 490 2.51 -22.51 12.37
N VAL A 491 2.16 -22.94 11.15
CA VAL A 491 2.99 -22.67 9.95
C VAL A 491 3.29 -21.18 9.79
N ILE A 492 2.30 -20.31 10.01
CA ILE A 492 2.47 -18.86 9.85
C ILE A 492 3.39 -18.24 10.92
N GLN A 493 3.47 -18.81 12.13
CA GLN A 493 4.43 -18.41 13.15
C GLN A 493 5.85 -18.82 12.77
N ALA A 494 6.03 -20.03 12.23
CA ALA A 494 7.32 -20.48 11.71
C ALA A 494 7.80 -19.62 10.53
N VAL A 495 6.90 -19.26 9.61
CA VAL A 495 7.18 -18.30 8.53
C VAL A 495 7.66 -16.96 9.08
N ALA A 496 6.98 -16.43 10.11
CA ALA A 496 7.37 -15.18 10.76
C ALA A 496 8.77 -15.28 11.39
N ALA A 497 9.08 -16.38 12.07
CA ALA A 497 10.39 -16.62 12.67
C ALA A 497 11.51 -16.70 11.62
N GLY A 498 11.28 -17.43 10.51
CA GLY A 498 12.23 -17.52 9.40
C GLY A 498 12.51 -16.17 8.75
N ARG A 499 11.48 -15.34 8.52
CA ARG A 499 11.63 -13.97 8.01
C ARG A 499 12.49 -13.11 8.92
N ARG A 500 12.18 -13.11 10.22
CA ARG A 500 12.93 -12.32 11.22
C ARG A 500 14.39 -12.77 11.31
N ALA A 501 14.64 -14.07 11.25
CA ALA A 501 15.99 -14.62 11.23
C ALA A 501 16.77 -14.20 9.97
N ALA A 502 16.15 -14.23 8.78
CA ALA A 502 16.81 -13.78 7.56
C ALA A 502 17.21 -12.31 7.63
N THR A 503 16.33 -11.43 8.13
CA THR A 503 16.67 -10.01 8.33
C THR A 503 17.80 -9.82 9.34
N ALA A 504 17.77 -10.55 10.46
CA ALA A 504 18.84 -10.48 11.45
C ALA A 504 20.19 -10.97 10.90
N ILE A 505 20.19 -12.07 10.14
CA ILE A 505 21.39 -12.61 9.51
C ILE A 505 21.95 -11.62 8.48
N ASP A 506 21.11 -11.03 7.63
CA ASP A 506 21.55 -10.00 6.67
C ASP A 506 22.19 -8.80 7.38
N GLU A 507 21.56 -8.28 8.43
CA GLU A 507 22.14 -7.17 9.21
C GLU A 507 23.50 -7.55 9.82
N PHE A 508 23.60 -8.75 10.39
CA PHE A 508 24.85 -9.26 10.94
C PHE A 508 25.94 -9.37 9.87
N LEU A 509 25.61 -9.90 8.69
CA LEU A 509 26.57 -10.08 7.59
C LEU A 509 27.00 -8.76 6.95
N THR A 510 26.10 -7.77 6.92
CA THR A 510 26.33 -6.47 6.29
C THR A 510 26.98 -5.47 7.25
N ARG A 511 26.66 -5.51 8.55
CA ARG A 511 27.11 -4.52 9.56
C ARG A 511 28.04 -5.10 10.63
N GLY A 512 28.11 -6.41 10.78
CA GLY A 512 28.85 -7.11 11.85
C GLY A 512 28.08 -7.27 13.16
N TYR A 513 26.85 -6.73 13.28
CA TYR A 513 25.99 -6.86 14.45
C TYR A 513 24.52 -6.70 14.06
N VAL A 514 23.61 -7.28 14.84
CA VAL A 514 22.16 -7.15 14.65
C VAL A 514 21.65 -5.95 15.43
N ARG A 515 20.86 -5.08 14.80
CA ARG A 515 20.12 -4.06 15.56
C ARG A 515 18.91 -4.75 16.18
N PRO A 516 18.68 -4.63 17.50
CA PRO A 516 17.49 -5.19 18.11
C PRO A 516 16.24 -4.69 17.37
N SER A 517 15.42 -5.60 16.87
CA SER A 517 14.20 -5.23 16.15
C SER A 517 13.33 -4.37 17.07
N GLN A 518 12.94 -3.18 16.60
CA GLN A 518 11.99 -2.33 17.28
C GLN A 518 10.62 -2.49 16.63
N ASP A 519 9.58 -2.64 17.46
CA ASP A 519 8.21 -2.62 16.97
C ASP A 519 7.88 -1.20 16.50
N ASP A 520 7.33 -1.11 15.29
CA ASP A 520 6.79 0.14 14.79
C ASP A 520 5.66 0.64 15.72
N TYR A 521 5.59 1.95 15.90
CA TYR A 521 4.45 2.54 16.58
C TYR A 521 3.15 2.20 15.85
N SER A 522 2.14 1.77 16.58
CA SER A 522 0.79 1.57 16.05
C SER A 522 -0.24 1.94 17.11
N CYS A 523 -1.07 2.94 16.82
CA CYS A 523 -2.27 3.20 17.60
C CYS A 523 -3.33 2.14 17.28
N SER A 524 -4.11 1.78 18.30
CA SER A 524 -5.26 0.86 18.19
C SER A 524 -6.50 1.49 18.83
N ARG A 525 -7.67 1.17 18.27
CA ARG A 525 -8.98 1.47 18.85
C ARG A 525 -9.49 0.39 19.82
N GLY A 526 -8.69 -0.64 20.10
CA GLY A 526 -9.05 -1.74 20.99
C GLY A 526 -9.58 -2.98 20.26
N SER A 527 -10.05 -3.93 21.06
CA SER A 527 -10.66 -5.20 20.66
C SER A 527 -12.10 -4.99 20.15
N LEU A 528 -12.75 -6.07 19.70
CA LEU A 528 -14.16 -6.04 19.29
C LEU A 528 -15.11 -5.59 20.42
N GLU A 529 -14.75 -5.84 21.68
CA GLU A 529 -15.56 -5.49 22.86
C GLU A 529 -15.47 -4.00 23.22
N ASP A 530 -14.36 -3.35 22.86
CA ASP A 530 -14.10 -1.93 23.15
C ASP A 530 -14.83 -0.99 22.18
N LEU A 531 -15.32 -1.51 21.05
CA LEU A 531 -15.86 -0.71 19.96
C LEU A 531 -17.37 -0.44 20.12
N PRO A 532 -17.83 0.81 19.85
CA PRO A 532 -19.24 1.16 19.91
C PRO A 532 -20.04 0.44 18.81
N ARG A 533 -21.07 -0.32 19.18
CA ARG A 533 -21.84 -1.17 18.25
C ARG A 533 -22.64 -0.36 17.22
N ASP A 534 -23.16 0.80 17.61
CA ASP A 534 -23.94 1.72 16.78
C ASP A 534 -23.16 2.20 15.54
N GLU A 535 -21.82 2.29 15.60
CA GLU A 535 -20.97 2.62 14.45
C GLU A 535 -21.12 1.59 13.30
N PHE A 536 -21.42 0.34 13.63
CA PHE A 536 -21.45 -0.78 12.69
C PHE A 536 -22.86 -1.10 12.20
N GLU A 537 -23.91 -0.65 12.90
CA GLU A 537 -25.31 -0.91 12.54
C GLU A 537 -25.73 -0.25 11.21
N VAL A 538 -25.11 0.88 10.86
CA VAL A 538 -25.38 1.60 9.60
C VAL A 538 -24.70 0.99 8.37
N ARG A 539 -23.89 -0.05 8.54
CA ARG A 539 -23.15 -0.71 7.44
C ARG A 539 -24.02 -1.73 6.72
N GLU A 540 -23.86 -1.79 5.40
CA GLU A 540 -24.55 -2.78 4.56
C GLU A 540 -24.12 -4.20 4.92
N ARG A 541 -25.10 -5.06 5.23
CA ARG A 541 -24.89 -6.49 5.50
C ARG A 541 -24.77 -7.28 4.20
N ARG A 542 -23.81 -8.20 4.15
CA ARG A 542 -23.54 -9.08 3.00
C ARG A 542 -23.20 -10.48 3.52
N VAL A 543 -23.70 -11.50 2.84
CA VAL A 543 -23.48 -12.91 3.20
C VAL A 543 -22.02 -13.29 2.96
N ARG A 544 -21.43 -14.03 3.90
CA ARG A 544 -20.08 -14.59 3.76
C ARG A 544 -20.09 -15.73 2.75
N VAL A 545 -19.11 -15.75 1.87
CA VAL A 545 -18.88 -16.91 1.00
C VAL A 545 -18.16 -18.00 1.79
N HIS A 546 -18.68 -19.21 1.73
CA HIS A 546 -18.03 -20.41 2.25
C HIS A 546 -17.56 -21.28 1.06
N PRO A 547 -16.33 -21.83 1.11
CA PRO A 547 -15.86 -22.75 0.10
C PRO A 547 -16.70 -24.04 0.11
N ASP A 548 -16.89 -24.63 -1.06
CA ASP A 548 -17.49 -25.95 -1.16
C ASP A 548 -16.53 -27.02 -0.63
N GLU A 549 -17.08 -28.07 -0.02
CA GLU A 549 -16.32 -29.22 0.44
C GLU A 549 -16.84 -30.51 -0.21
N LEU A 550 -15.96 -31.50 -0.37
CA LEU A 550 -16.36 -32.83 -0.86
C LEU A 550 -17.47 -33.43 0.03
N PRO A 551 -18.38 -34.28 -0.51
CA PRO A 551 -19.34 -35.00 0.33
C PRO A 551 -18.64 -35.93 1.33
N VAL A 552 -19.17 -36.07 2.55
CA VAL A 552 -18.61 -36.92 3.62
C VAL A 552 -18.29 -38.35 3.14
N ALA A 553 -19.19 -38.94 2.32
CA ALA A 553 -19.01 -40.27 1.76
C ALA A 553 -17.72 -40.42 0.91
N SER A 554 -17.27 -39.34 0.28
CA SER A 554 -16.01 -39.28 -0.47
C SER A 554 -14.83 -38.96 0.44
N ARG A 555 -15.02 -38.05 1.42
CA ARG A 555 -13.98 -37.66 2.39
C ARG A 555 -13.37 -38.85 3.11
N VAL A 556 -14.19 -39.78 3.60
CA VAL A 556 -13.72 -40.92 4.41
C VAL A 556 -13.10 -42.05 3.60
N ARG A 557 -13.10 -41.97 2.26
CA ARG A 557 -12.60 -43.04 1.36
C ARG A 557 -11.44 -42.61 0.48
N THR A 558 -11.12 -41.32 0.48
CA THR A 558 -10.12 -40.75 -0.44
C THR A 558 -9.21 -39.78 0.30
N PHE A 559 -8.05 -39.56 -0.28
CA PHE A 559 -7.12 -38.51 0.14
C PHE A 559 -7.23 -37.27 -0.77
N GLU A 560 -8.33 -37.13 -1.51
CA GLU A 560 -8.61 -35.95 -2.31
C GLU A 560 -8.75 -34.71 -1.43
N GLU A 561 -8.35 -33.55 -1.96
CA GLU A 561 -8.41 -32.27 -1.27
C GLU A 561 -9.88 -31.94 -0.91
N VAL A 562 -10.18 -31.80 0.38
CA VAL A 562 -11.57 -31.73 0.86
C VAL A 562 -12.22 -30.39 0.54
N GLU A 563 -11.59 -29.28 0.94
CA GLU A 563 -12.10 -27.92 0.74
C GLU A 563 -11.68 -27.42 -0.65
N GLN A 564 -12.59 -26.84 -1.43
CA GLN A 564 -12.32 -26.28 -2.75
C GLN A 564 -11.91 -24.79 -2.67
N THR A 565 -11.27 -24.27 -3.72
CA THR A 565 -10.95 -22.83 -3.81
C THR A 565 -12.18 -22.04 -4.26
N LEU A 566 -12.25 -20.75 -3.91
CA LEU A 566 -13.32 -19.86 -4.35
C LEU A 566 -13.23 -19.62 -5.87
N THR A 567 -14.37 -19.36 -6.52
CA THR A 567 -14.35 -18.81 -7.87
C THR A 567 -13.84 -17.36 -7.86
N GLU A 568 -13.46 -16.84 -9.04
CA GLU A 568 -13.02 -15.46 -9.17
C GLU A 568 -14.08 -14.46 -8.68
N GLU A 569 -15.32 -14.62 -9.14
CA GLU A 569 -16.45 -13.77 -8.74
C GLU A 569 -16.67 -13.80 -7.21
N GLN A 570 -16.65 -14.99 -6.62
CA GLN A 570 -16.78 -15.19 -5.17
C GLN A 570 -15.64 -14.50 -4.41
N ALA A 571 -14.39 -14.70 -4.84
CA ALA A 571 -13.23 -14.12 -4.18
C ALA A 571 -13.23 -12.59 -4.24
N ARG A 572 -13.61 -12.00 -5.38
CA ARG A 572 -13.76 -10.55 -5.54
C ARG A 572 -14.86 -9.99 -4.65
N ALA A 573 -16.04 -10.62 -4.66
CA ALA A 573 -17.18 -10.21 -3.84
C ALA A 573 -16.88 -10.29 -2.34
N GLU A 574 -16.24 -11.37 -1.91
CA GLU A 574 -15.84 -11.58 -0.51
C GLU A 574 -14.76 -10.58 -0.08
N ALA A 575 -13.75 -10.32 -0.92
CA ALA A 575 -12.72 -9.31 -0.64
C ALA A 575 -13.32 -7.89 -0.50
N ALA A 576 -14.33 -7.57 -1.32
CA ALA A 576 -15.05 -6.29 -1.28
C ALA A 576 -15.90 -6.09 0.00
N ARG A 577 -16.08 -7.13 0.85
CA ARG A 577 -16.71 -6.98 2.18
C ARG A 577 -15.79 -6.31 3.20
N CYS A 578 -14.49 -6.16 2.91
CA CYS A 578 -13.51 -5.57 3.83
C CYS A 578 -13.86 -4.11 4.20
N LEU A 579 -13.91 -3.83 5.51
CA LEU A 579 -14.21 -2.48 6.03
C LEU A 579 -13.03 -1.50 5.94
N SER A 580 -11.84 -1.96 5.54
CA SER A 580 -10.61 -1.17 5.47
C SER A 580 -10.28 -0.44 6.79
N CYS A 581 -10.22 -1.19 7.89
CA CYS A 581 -10.11 -0.66 9.25
C CYS A 581 -8.77 0.03 9.55
N GLY A 582 -7.70 -0.38 8.88
CA GLY A 582 -6.36 0.19 9.04
C GLY A 582 -6.15 1.47 8.22
N CYS A 583 -5.23 2.31 8.66
CA CYS A 583 -4.89 3.54 7.96
C CYS A 583 -4.24 3.27 6.60
N GLY A 584 -4.78 3.86 5.52
CA GLY A 584 -4.19 3.76 4.18
C GLY A 584 -2.77 4.33 4.07
N LYS A 585 -2.32 5.12 5.05
CA LYS A 585 -0.95 5.65 5.16
C LYS A 585 -0.03 4.83 6.08
N GLN A 586 -0.36 3.58 6.40
CA GLN A 586 0.41 2.80 7.39
C GLN A 586 1.93 2.73 7.07
N ASN A 587 2.30 2.71 5.80
CA ASN A 587 3.68 2.57 5.33
C ASN A 587 4.41 3.91 5.04
N ASP A 588 3.69 5.04 4.98
CA ASP A 588 4.23 6.36 4.59
C ASP A 588 3.80 7.51 5.52
N CYS A 589 3.21 7.20 6.69
CA CYS A 589 2.80 8.18 7.68
C CYS A 589 4.00 8.75 8.45
N ASP A 590 4.29 10.05 8.27
CA ASP A 590 5.38 10.73 8.96
C ASP A 590 5.22 10.73 10.48
N LEU A 591 3.98 10.85 10.99
CA LEU A 591 3.71 10.76 12.43
C LEU A 591 4.14 9.40 13.00
N ARG A 592 3.85 8.30 12.29
CA ARG A 592 4.19 6.94 12.71
C ARG A 592 5.70 6.72 12.64
N ARG A 593 6.35 7.21 11.58
CA ARG A 593 7.81 7.17 11.40
C ARG A 593 8.52 7.86 12.57
N GLN A 594 8.09 9.09 12.90
CA GLN A 594 8.67 9.86 14.00
C GLN A 594 8.38 9.22 15.37
N ALA A 595 7.16 8.73 15.60
CA ALA A 595 6.83 8.00 16.83
C ALA A 595 7.70 6.75 17.04
N THR A 596 7.94 5.99 15.96
CA THR A 596 8.81 4.82 15.96
C THR A 596 10.27 5.22 16.22
N ALA A 597 10.80 6.19 15.48
CA ALA A 597 12.18 6.67 15.62
C ALA A 597 12.50 7.14 17.05
N HIS A 598 11.53 7.72 17.76
CA HIS A 598 11.69 8.18 19.14
C HIS A 598 11.21 7.18 20.21
N SER A 599 11.01 5.91 19.84
CA SER A 599 10.61 4.82 20.75
C SER A 599 9.37 5.16 21.60
N VAL A 600 8.37 5.80 20.96
CA VAL A 600 7.05 5.99 21.56
C VAL A 600 6.31 4.66 21.52
N THR A 601 5.72 4.28 22.65
CA THR A 601 4.84 3.11 22.75
C THR A 601 3.40 3.58 22.86
N PHE A 602 2.48 2.86 22.22
CA PHE A 602 1.06 3.08 22.44
C PHE A 602 0.70 2.68 23.87
N ALA A 603 -0.05 3.53 24.57
CA ALA A 603 -0.54 3.30 25.91
C ALA A 603 -2.04 3.57 25.95
N ALA A 604 -2.75 2.93 26.88
CA ALA A 604 -4.15 3.20 27.11
C ALA A 604 -4.33 4.71 27.41
N PRO A 605 -5.24 5.41 26.72
CA PRO A 605 -5.43 6.84 26.92
C PRO A 605 -5.95 7.12 28.34
N LEU A 606 -5.49 8.22 28.94
CA LEU A 606 -5.93 8.65 30.27
C LEU A 606 -7.33 9.30 30.26
N HIS A 607 -7.83 9.66 29.08
CA HIS A 607 -9.12 10.30 28.85
C HIS A 607 -9.89 9.57 27.76
N VAL A 608 -11.19 9.84 27.69
CA VAL A 608 -12.03 9.34 26.60
C VAL A 608 -11.62 10.05 25.31
N ARG A 609 -11.27 9.28 24.29
CA ARG A 609 -11.07 9.78 22.93
C ARG A 609 -12.39 9.61 22.17
N PRO A 610 -13.23 10.65 22.02
CA PRO A 610 -14.46 10.53 21.27
C PRO A 610 -14.14 10.12 19.82
N TYR A 611 -14.94 9.20 19.29
CA TYR A 611 -14.88 8.82 17.89
C TYR A 611 -15.80 9.74 17.08
N GLU A 612 -15.29 10.26 15.98
CA GLU A 612 -16.07 11.07 15.04
C GLU A 612 -16.28 10.29 13.74
N PRO A 613 -17.50 10.29 13.15
CA PRO A 613 -17.71 9.68 11.85
C PRO A 613 -16.79 10.28 10.77
N VAL A 614 -16.33 9.44 9.85
CA VAL A 614 -15.56 9.90 8.69
C VAL A 614 -16.44 10.78 7.81
N VAL A 615 -16.00 11.99 7.52
CA VAL A 615 -16.74 12.98 6.74
C VAL A 615 -16.49 12.78 5.25
N ARG A 616 -17.58 12.57 4.50
CA ARG A 616 -17.61 12.35 3.05
C ARG A 616 -18.58 13.33 2.37
N ASP A 617 -18.35 14.60 2.61
CA ASP A 617 -19.15 15.73 2.12
C ASP A 617 -18.57 16.37 0.84
N HIS A 618 -17.62 15.69 0.21
CA HIS A 618 -17.02 16.06 -1.07
C HIS A 618 -16.84 14.79 -1.93
N PRO A 619 -17.04 14.84 -3.26
CA PRO A 619 -16.99 13.65 -4.11
C PRO A 619 -15.67 12.87 -4.02
N PHE A 620 -14.55 13.57 -3.85
CA PHE A 620 -13.21 12.95 -3.86
C PHE A 620 -12.38 13.17 -2.60
N ILE A 621 -12.74 14.10 -1.70
CA ILE A 621 -11.90 14.44 -0.53
C ILE A 621 -12.56 13.82 0.69
N VAL A 622 -11.78 13.13 1.50
CA VAL A 622 -12.24 12.43 2.70
C VAL A 622 -11.54 13.02 3.91
N ARG A 623 -12.32 13.34 4.96
CA ARG A 623 -11.79 13.86 6.22
C ARG A 623 -12.09 12.90 7.38
N ASP A 624 -11.03 12.43 8.02
CA ASP A 624 -11.06 11.57 9.20
C ASP A 624 -10.39 12.28 10.38
N ASN A 625 -11.20 12.99 11.15
CA ASN A 625 -10.72 13.77 12.30
C ASN A 625 -10.13 12.90 13.41
N ASN A 626 -10.42 11.59 13.44
CA ASN A 626 -9.81 10.69 14.41
C ASN A 626 -8.30 10.55 14.23
N LYS A 627 -7.80 10.79 13.01
CA LYS A 627 -6.38 10.75 12.67
C LYS A 627 -5.70 12.13 12.78
N CYS A 628 -6.47 13.19 12.96
CA CYS A 628 -5.97 14.57 12.97
C CYS A 628 -5.13 14.85 14.22
N ILE A 629 -3.96 15.46 14.03
CA ILE A 629 -3.07 15.93 15.11
C ILE A 629 -3.08 17.45 15.25
N SER A 630 -4.07 18.12 14.67
CA SER A 630 -4.32 19.56 14.78
C SER A 630 -3.11 20.44 14.38
N CYS A 631 -2.27 19.96 13.46
CA CYS A 631 -1.04 20.66 13.05
C CYS A 631 -1.27 21.92 12.20
N GLY A 632 -2.50 22.14 11.71
CA GLY A 632 -2.87 23.32 10.91
C GLY A 632 -2.31 23.38 9.48
N ARG A 633 -1.55 22.38 9.02
CA ARG A 633 -0.97 22.38 7.65
C ARG A 633 -2.02 22.48 6.56
N CYS A 634 -3.12 21.73 6.69
CA CYS A 634 -4.21 21.74 5.71
C CYS A 634 -4.96 23.08 5.66
N VAL A 635 -5.17 23.72 6.81
CA VAL A 635 -5.76 25.07 6.92
C VAL A 635 -4.86 26.08 6.22
N ALA A 636 -3.57 26.09 6.55
CA ALA A 636 -2.59 26.97 5.93
C ALA A 636 -2.45 26.73 4.42
N ALA A 637 -2.43 25.46 3.97
CA ALA A 637 -2.39 25.12 2.55
C ALA A 637 -3.61 25.65 1.79
N CYS A 638 -4.80 25.54 2.38
CA CYS A 638 -6.03 26.02 1.76
C CYS A 638 -6.08 27.55 1.61
N ALA A 639 -5.53 28.28 2.59
CA ALA A 639 -5.52 29.74 2.60
C ALA A 639 -4.33 30.36 1.85
N GLU A 640 -3.13 29.81 2.01
CA GLU A 640 -1.89 30.44 1.53
C GLU A 640 -1.38 29.85 0.21
N ILE A 641 -1.49 28.52 0.01
CA ILE A 641 -1.01 27.87 -1.21
C ILE A 641 -2.05 28.01 -2.32
N GLU A 642 -3.29 27.60 -2.05
CA GLU A 642 -4.34 27.67 -3.05
C GLU A 642 -5.05 29.04 -3.04
N GLY A 643 -5.61 29.44 -1.89
CA GLY A 643 -6.26 30.75 -1.73
C GLY A 643 -7.74 30.78 -1.28
N PRO A 644 -8.59 29.77 -1.55
CA PRO A 644 -10.00 29.84 -1.17
C PRO A 644 -10.26 29.99 0.33
N GLY A 645 -9.34 29.51 1.19
CA GLY A 645 -9.44 29.71 2.64
C GLY A 645 -10.65 29.01 3.30
N VAL A 646 -11.11 27.89 2.75
CA VAL A 646 -12.36 27.26 3.21
C VAL A 646 -12.24 26.46 4.50
N LEU A 647 -11.04 25.98 4.84
CA LEU A 647 -10.79 25.18 6.04
C LEU A 647 -10.44 26.06 7.23
N ALA A 648 -10.90 25.67 8.43
CA ALA A 648 -10.57 26.34 9.69
C ALA A 648 -10.44 25.32 10.83
N PHE A 649 -9.88 25.75 11.95
CA PHE A 649 -9.97 24.97 13.18
C PHE A 649 -11.37 25.06 13.77
N GLN A 650 -11.87 23.95 14.30
CA GLN A 650 -13.11 23.86 15.05
C GLN A 650 -12.84 23.20 16.39
N PHE A 651 -13.56 23.61 17.43
CA PHE A 651 -13.46 22.98 18.74
C PHE A 651 -14.77 22.27 19.03
N GLU A 652 -14.73 20.94 19.01
CA GLU A 652 -15.89 20.09 19.22
C GLU A 652 -15.51 18.92 20.14
N ASN A 653 -16.41 18.51 21.04
CA ASN A 653 -16.19 17.39 21.97
C ASN A 653 -14.86 17.46 22.76
N GLY A 654 -14.43 18.68 23.12
CA GLY A 654 -13.18 18.88 23.87
C GLY A 654 -11.90 18.77 23.03
N ARG A 655 -12.02 18.65 21.70
CA ARG A 655 -10.90 18.46 20.76
C ARG A 655 -10.86 19.58 19.74
N LEU A 656 -9.64 19.98 19.37
CA LEU A 656 -9.40 20.90 18.27
C LEU A 656 -9.28 20.10 16.96
N THR A 657 -10.30 20.12 16.11
CA THR A 657 -10.32 19.43 14.82
C THR A 657 -10.28 20.42 13.65
N VAL A 658 -10.30 19.91 12.41
CA VAL A 658 -10.34 20.75 11.21
C VAL A 658 -11.70 20.61 10.54
N GLY A 659 -12.32 21.76 10.30
CA GLY A 659 -13.64 21.92 9.74
C GLY A 659 -13.67 22.81 8.51
N THR A 660 -14.86 23.08 7.99
CA THR A 660 -15.08 24.21 7.08
C THR A 660 -15.34 25.48 7.92
N HIS A 661 -14.85 26.64 7.48
CA HIS A 661 -14.94 27.88 8.26
C HIS A 661 -16.38 28.33 8.58
N ASN A 662 -17.35 27.92 7.78
CA ASN A 662 -18.77 28.24 7.91
C ASN A 662 -19.64 27.05 8.33
N GLY A 663 -19.04 25.88 8.62
CA GLY A 663 -19.76 24.67 9.01
C GLY A 663 -20.56 23.98 7.90
N LEU A 664 -20.53 24.48 6.66
CA LEU A 664 -21.20 23.84 5.53
C LEU A 664 -20.44 22.59 5.05
N PRO A 665 -21.13 21.64 4.40
CA PRO A 665 -20.49 20.58 3.60
C PRO A 665 -19.41 21.14 2.67
N LEU A 666 -18.25 20.49 2.56
CA LEU A 666 -17.12 20.97 1.76
C LEU A 666 -17.52 21.24 0.29
N ASN A 667 -18.34 20.39 -0.32
CA ASN A 667 -18.87 20.60 -1.68
C ASN A 667 -19.83 21.80 -1.83
N GLN A 668 -20.34 22.35 -0.73
CA GLN A 668 -21.20 23.55 -0.68
C GLN A 668 -20.44 24.82 -0.29
N THR A 669 -19.12 24.74 -0.10
CA THR A 669 -18.24 25.90 0.12
C THR A 669 -17.59 26.38 -1.18
N ASP A 670 -16.73 27.40 -1.08
CA ASP A 670 -15.85 27.86 -2.17
C ASP A 670 -14.68 26.89 -2.43
N CYS A 671 -14.77 25.64 -2.00
CA CYS A 671 -13.76 24.62 -2.27
C CYS A 671 -13.65 24.42 -3.78
N VAL A 672 -12.43 24.58 -4.30
CA VAL A 672 -12.13 24.41 -5.73
C VAL A 672 -11.67 23.00 -6.09
N SER A 673 -11.76 22.06 -5.15
CA SER A 673 -11.37 20.65 -5.31
C SER A 673 -9.88 20.43 -5.63
N CYS A 674 -8.99 21.40 -5.38
CA CYS A 674 -7.58 21.32 -5.76
C CYS A 674 -6.78 20.20 -5.07
N GLY A 675 -7.18 19.81 -3.85
CA GLY A 675 -6.52 18.76 -3.08
C GLY A 675 -5.26 19.18 -2.31
N GLN A 676 -4.86 20.45 -2.31
CA GLN A 676 -3.64 20.90 -1.62
C GLN A 676 -3.67 20.61 -0.11
N CYS A 677 -4.85 20.68 0.51
CA CYS A 677 -5.06 20.33 1.92
C CYS A 677 -4.81 18.84 2.21
N VAL A 678 -5.21 17.95 1.30
CA VAL A 678 -4.98 16.50 1.39
C VAL A 678 -3.49 16.21 1.30
N ARG A 679 -2.81 16.80 0.31
CA ARG A 679 -1.39 16.57 0.07
C ARG A 679 -0.50 17.17 1.18
N ALA A 680 -0.95 18.25 1.83
CA ALA A 680 -0.27 18.84 2.99
C ALA A 680 -0.45 18.06 4.30
N CYS A 681 -1.30 17.02 4.35
CA CYS A 681 -1.55 16.29 5.59
C CYS A 681 -0.39 15.34 5.95
N PRO A 682 0.29 15.51 7.11
CA PRO A 682 1.41 14.64 7.54
C PRO A 682 0.97 13.25 8.01
N CYS A 683 -0.33 13.04 8.16
CA CYS A 683 -0.92 11.78 8.59
C CYS A 683 -2.09 11.42 7.65
N GLY A 684 -2.92 10.45 8.05
CA GLY A 684 -4.07 9.99 7.26
C GLY A 684 -5.39 10.74 7.54
N ALA A 685 -5.34 11.97 8.07
CA ALA A 685 -6.55 12.70 8.47
C ALA A 685 -7.31 13.35 7.31
N LEU A 686 -6.60 13.74 6.27
CA LEU A 686 -7.19 14.10 4.98
C LEU A 686 -6.62 13.15 3.94
N ASP A 687 -7.51 12.51 3.19
CA ASP A 687 -7.18 11.62 2.10
C ASP A 687 -8.14 11.87 0.93
N TYR A 688 -7.99 11.10 -0.15
CA TYR A 688 -8.84 11.21 -1.33
C TYR A 688 -9.25 9.84 -1.87
N VAL A 689 -10.33 9.85 -2.66
CA VAL A 689 -10.83 8.66 -3.36
C VAL A 689 -9.90 8.37 -4.54
N ARG A 690 -9.23 7.22 -4.48
CA ARG A 690 -8.36 6.73 -5.55
C ARG A 690 -9.18 5.98 -6.60
N GLU A 691 -8.83 6.14 -7.86
CA GLU A 691 -9.48 5.48 -9.01
C GLU A 691 -8.60 4.37 -9.62
N ARG A 692 -7.35 4.23 -9.17
CA ARG A 692 -6.42 3.16 -9.61
C ARG A 692 -7.01 1.74 -9.58
N GLY A 693 -7.91 1.45 -8.64
CA GLY A 693 -8.57 0.15 -8.53
C GLY A 693 -9.51 -0.13 -9.70
N GLY A 694 -10.37 0.85 -10.03
CA GLY A 694 -11.24 0.79 -11.20
C GLY A 694 -10.46 0.71 -12.51
N VAL A 695 -9.32 1.41 -12.61
CA VAL A 695 -8.43 1.30 -13.78
C VAL A 695 -7.83 -0.11 -13.90
N PHE A 696 -7.34 -0.71 -12.81
CA PHE A 696 -6.87 -2.10 -12.85
C PHE A 696 -7.99 -3.08 -13.20
N THR A 697 -9.21 -2.85 -12.71
CA THR A 697 -10.37 -3.68 -13.09
C THR A 697 -10.60 -3.60 -14.59
N ALA A 698 -10.56 -2.40 -15.19
CA ALA A 698 -10.70 -2.24 -16.64
C ALA A 698 -9.56 -2.90 -17.42
N ILE A 699 -8.30 -2.76 -16.95
CA ILE A 699 -7.12 -3.38 -17.60
C ILE A 699 -7.20 -4.91 -17.60
N ASN A 700 -7.75 -5.49 -16.53
CA ASN A 700 -7.87 -6.94 -16.39
C ASN A 700 -9.17 -7.50 -16.99
N ASP A 701 -10.05 -6.66 -17.55
CA ASP A 701 -11.26 -7.08 -18.23
C ASP A 701 -10.95 -7.30 -19.72
N PRO A 702 -10.98 -8.54 -20.23
CA PRO A 702 -10.64 -8.84 -21.62
C PRO A 702 -11.64 -8.26 -22.64
N THR A 703 -12.78 -7.73 -22.20
CA THR A 703 -13.76 -7.06 -23.06
C THR A 703 -13.47 -5.58 -23.24
N LYS A 704 -12.60 -4.99 -22.40
CA LYS A 704 -12.30 -3.56 -22.46
C LYS A 704 -11.05 -3.26 -23.26
N THR A 705 -11.07 -2.14 -23.97
CA THR A 705 -9.88 -1.47 -24.46
C THR A 705 -9.59 -0.26 -23.59
N VAL A 706 -8.47 -0.27 -22.87
CA VAL A 706 -8.08 0.79 -21.94
C VAL A 706 -7.08 1.74 -22.59
N VAL A 707 -7.53 2.97 -22.81
CA VAL A 707 -6.72 4.04 -23.40
C VAL A 707 -6.29 5.00 -22.29
N GLY A 708 -4.99 5.22 -22.15
CA GLY A 708 -4.43 6.21 -21.23
C GLY A 708 -3.83 7.40 -21.98
N PHE A 709 -3.90 8.59 -21.38
CA PHE A 709 -3.14 9.75 -21.86
C PHE A 709 -2.54 10.58 -20.72
N VAL A 710 -1.34 11.13 -20.92
CA VAL A 710 -0.51 11.65 -19.81
C VAL A 710 -0.09 13.12 -19.95
N ALA A 711 -0.40 13.92 -18.92
CA ALA A 711 -0.17 15.36 -18.90
C ALA A 711 1.32 15.77 -18.92
N PRO A 712 1.66 16.95 -19.48
CA PRO A 712 3.05 17.40 -19.61
C PRO A 712 3.85 17.42 -18.31
N ALA A 713 3.26 17.96 -17.24
CA ALA A 713 3.96 18.11 -15.97
C ALA A 713 4.41 16.76 -15.36
N VAL A 714 3.75 15.65 -15.70
CA VAL A 714 4.06 14.30 -15.18
C VAL A 714 5.50 13.89 -15.56
N ARG A 715 5.96 14.30 -16.74
CA ARG A 715 7.33 14.06 -17.25
C ARG A 715 8.39 14.45 -16.26
N SER A 716 8.23 15.61 -15.62
CA SER A 716 9.20 16.13 -14.66
C SER A 716 9.34 15.27 -13.39
N VAL A 717 8.26 14.65 -12.93
CA VAL A 717 8.26 13.81 -11.73
C VAL A 717 8.77 12.41 -12.06
N ILE A 718 8.33 11.83 -13.18
CA ILE A 718 8.83 10.53 -13.62
C ILE A 718 10.33 10.61 -13.93
N ALA A 719 10.78 11.71 -14.54
CA ALA A 719 12.19 11.96 -14.80
C ALA A 719 13.05 11.90 -13.53
N ALA A 720 12.59 12.58 -12.47
CA ALA A 720 13.26 12.58 -11.19
C ALA A 720 13.18 11.24 -10.46
N GLU A 721 12.00 10.60 -10.39
CA GLU A 721 11.79 9.34 -9.63
C GLU A 721 12.64 8.19 -10.20
N PHE A 722 12.80 8.10 -11.52
CA PHE A 722 13.54 7.02 -12.19
C PHE A 722 14.94 7.42 -12.65
N GLY A 723 15.39 8.65 -12.35
CA GLY A 723 16.68 9.17 -12.78
C GLY A 723 16.89 9.03 -14.29
N ILE A 724 15.92 9.50 -15.08
CA ILE A 724 15.98 9.51 -16.55
C ILE A 724 16.15 10.96 -17.05
N PRO A 725 16.91 11.17 -18.14
CA PRO A 725 17.09 12.51 -18.70
C PRO A 725 15.79 13.01 -19.35
N PHE A 726 15.68 14.34 -19.49
CA PHE A 726 14.44 15.00 -19.93
C PHE A 726 13.97 14.55 -21.32
N ASP A 727 14.91 14.28 -22.22
CA ASP A 727 14.69 13.86 -23.61
C ASP A 727 14.15 12.42 -23.73
N GLN A 728 14.38 11.59 -22.72
CA GLN A 728 13.85 10.22 -22.65
C GLN A 728 12.53 10.11 -21.86
N ALA A 729 12.12 11.17 -21.15
CA ALA A 729 10.98 11.13 -20.24
C ALA A 729 9.67 10.71 -20.94
N SER A 730 9.39 11.27 -22.13
CA SER A 730 8.20 10.91 -22.93
C SER A 730 8.19 9.44 -23.31
N ALA A 731 9.30 8.93 -23.87
CA ALA A 731 9.37 7.55 -24.33
C ALA A 731 9.30 6.55 -23.17
N PHE A 732 9.90 6.90 -22.03
CA PHE A 732 9.85 6.07 -20.83
C PHE A 732 8.42 5.98 -20.28
N ILE A 733 7.67 7.09 -20.21
CA ILE A 733 6.28 7.08 -19.74
C ILE A 733 5.39 6.21 -20.63
N ALA A 734 5.50 6.32 -21.96
CA ALA A 734 4.72 5.48 -22.86
C ALA A 734 5.03 3.98 -22.66
N GLY A 735 6.32 3.65 -22.50
CA GLY A 735 6.76 2.30 -22.12
C GLY A 735 6.18 1.83 -20.78
N MET A 736 6.17 2.71 -19.79
CA MET A 736 5.64 2.46 -18.44
C MET A 736 4.13 2.22 -18.46
N MET A 737 3.37 2.99 -19.23
CA MET A 737 1.92 2.78 -19.41
C MET A 737 1.63 1.40 -20.02
N ARG A 738 2.35 1.02 -21.09
CA ARG A 738 2.23 -0.33 -21.66
C ARG A 738 2.60 -1.42 -20.65
N LYS A 739 3.65 -1.20 -19.85
CA LYS A 739 4.08 -2.16 -18.82
C LYS A 739 3.06 -2.32 -17.68
N ILE A 740 2.31 -1.26 -17.37
CA ILE A 740 1.20 -1.28 -16.40
C ILE A 740 -0.02 -2.03 -16.95
N GLY A 741 -0.21 -2.02 -18.28
CA GLY A 741 -1.27 -2.78 -18.96
C GLY A 741 -2.23 -1.93 -19.78
N PHE A 742 -1.92 -0.66 -20.07
CA PHE A 742 -2.73 0.15 -21.00
C PHE A 742 -2.58 -0.38 -22.44
N ASP A 743 -3.69 -0.56 -23.14
CA ASP A 743 -3.71 -0.99 -24.56
C ASP A 743 -3.20 0.08 -25.50
N LYS A 744 -3.45 1.36 -25.15
CA LYS A 744 -2.93 2.54 -25.85
C LYS A 744 -2.41 3.58 -24.89
N ALA A 745 -1.27 4.15 -25.22
CA ALA A 745 -0.68 5.29 -24.54
C ALA A 745 -0.63 6.50 -25.49
N PHE A 746 -1.38 7.55 -25.18
CA PHE A 746 -1.36 8.80 -25.92
C PHE A 746 -0.70 9.94 -25.13
N ASP A 747 -0.26 10.95 -25.87
CA ASP A 747 0.35 12.13 -25.27
C ASP A 747 -0.69 13.24 -25.07
N PHE A 748 -0.87 13.71 -23.83
CA PHE A 748 -1.79 14.82 -23.53
C PHE A 748 -1.34 16.13 -24.20
N ALA A 749 -0.04 16.30 -24.50
CA ALA A 749 0.44 17.51 -25.16
C ALA A 749 -0.19 17.71 -26.55
N PHE A 750 -0.65 16.63 -27.21
CA PHE A 750 -1.48 16.72 -28.41
C PHE A 750 -2.75 17.52 -28.18
N ALA A 751 -3.48 17.22 -27.09
CA ALA A 751 -4.70 17.93 -26.75
C ALA A 751 -4.44 19.34 -26.23
N ALA A 752 -3.26 19.60 -25.67
CA ALA A 752 -2.84 20.97 -25.36
C ALA A 752 -2.66 21.81 -26.64
N ASP A 753 -2.04 21.24 -27.68
CA ASP A 753 -1.96 21.88 -28.99
C ASP A 753 -3.35 22.13 -29.58
N LEU A 754 -4.26 21.16 -29.45
CA LEU A 754 -5.65 21.32 -29.87
C LEU A 754 -6.36 22.45 -29.11
N THR A 755 -6.14 22.57 -27.79
CA THR A 755 -6.68 23.68 -27.01
C THR A 755 -6.16 25.03 -27.49
N ILE A 756 -4.88 25.16 -27.86
CA ILE A 756 -4.34 26.41 -28.40
C ILE A 756 -4.97 26.78 -29.73
N MET A 757 -5.21 25.80 -30.61
CA MET A 757 -5.87 26.03 -31.89
C MET A 757 -7.26 26.63 -31.70
N GLU A 758 -8.06 26.07 -30.78
CA GLU A 758 -9.40 26.58 -30.48
C GLU A 758 -9.38 27.90 -29.69
N GLU A 759 -8.62 27.97 -28.59
CA GLU A 759 -8.64 29.09 -27.64
C GLU A 759 -8.03 30.36 -28.24
N THR A 760 -6.97 30.23 -29.05
CA THR A 760 -6.39 31.38 -29.76
C THR A 760 -7.33 31.86 -30.88
N THR A 761 -8.01 30.94 -31.57
CA THR A 761 -9.01 31.31 -32.58
C THR A 761 -10.20 32.03 -31.94
N GLU A 762 -10.65 31.56 -30.76
CA GLU A 762 -11.67 32.25 -29.97
C GLU A 762 -11.21 33.65 -29.56
N LEU A 763 -9.98 33.81 -29.05
CA LEU A 763 -9.40 35.10 -28.69
C LEU A 763 -9.42 36.09 -29.87
N LEU A 764 -8.88 35.67 -31.02
CA LEU A 764 -8.84 36.50 -32.22
C LEU A 764 -10.24 36.85 -32.72
N GLY A 765 -11.19 35.92 -32.60
CA GLY A 765 -12.60 36.14 -32.88
C GLY A 765 -13.23 37.18 -31.94
N ARG A 766 -12.93 37.14 -30.64
CA ARG A 766 -13.43 38.14 -29.67
C ARG A 766 -12.84 39.53 -29.93
N LEU A 767 -11.55 39.62 -30.27
CA LEU A 767 -10.88 40.89 -30.59
C LEU A 767 -11.42 41.56 -31.85
N THR A 768 -11.73 40.77 -32.88
CA THR A 768 -12.21 41.30 -34.18
C THR A 768 -13.74 41.48 -34.20
N GLY A 769 -14.48 40.63 -33.51
CA GLY A 769 -15.95 40.59 -33.51
C GLY A 769 -16.64 41.35 -32.37
N GLY A 770 -15.90 41.97 -31.45
CA GLY A 770 -16.47 42.70 -30.30
C GLY A 770 -16.99 41.78 -29.19
N GLY A 771 -16.33 40.64 -28.97
CA GLY A 771 -16.63 39.72 -27.87
C GLY A 771 -16.15 40.24 -26.50
N VAL A 772 -16.46 39.48 -25.44
CA VAL A 772 -16.09 39.86 -24.07
C VAL A 772 -14.58 39.66 -23.84
N THR A 773 -13.87 40.74 -23.55
CA THR A 773 -12.44 40.74 -23.19
C THR A 773 -12.21 41.31 -21.78
N PRO A 774 -11.14 40.90 -21.07
CA PRO A 774 -10.18 39.86 -21.46
C PRO A 774 -10.79 38.45 -21.51
N LEU A 775 -10.27 37.59 -22.39
CA LEU A 775 -10.52 36.16 -22.38
C LEU A 775 -9.66 35.49 -21.30
N PHE A 776 -10.29 34.77 -20.38
CA PHE A 776 -9.63 33.98 -19.36
C PHE A 776 -9.53 32.53 -19.79
N THR A 777 -8.36 31.92 -19.64
CA THR A 777 -8.18 30.49 -19.88
C THR A 777 -9.11 29.66 -19.01
N SER A 778 -9.69 28.58 -19.55
CA SER A 778 -10.62 27.68 -18.84
C SER A 778 -10.00 26.31 -18.50
N CYS A 779 -8.74 26.07 -18.89
CA CYS A 779 -8.10 24.76 -18.78
C CYS A 779 -7.82 24.28 -17.34
N CYS A 780 -7.78 25.22 -16.37
CA CYS A 780 -7.55 24.93 -14.96
C CYS A 780 -8.88 24.78 -14.19
N PRO A 781 -9.27 23.57 -13.76
CA PRO A 781 -10.54 23.36 -13.08
C PRO A 781 -10.63 24.08 -11.73
N GLY A 782 -9.50 24.31 -11.04
CA GLY A 782 -9.49 25.07 -9.79
C GLY A 782 -9.91 26.54 -9.99
N TRP A 783 -9.52 27.13 -11.13
CA TRP A 783 -9.93 28.48 -11.52
C TRP A 783 -11.41 28.53 -11.92
N VAL A 784 -11.84 27.62 -12.80
CA VAL A 784 -13.25 27.52 -13.22
C VAL A 784 -14.17 27.34 -12.00
N ASN A 785 -13.82 26.43 -11.08
CA ASN A 785 -14.59 26.20 -9.86
C ASN A 785 -14.67 27.45 -8.97
N LEU A 786 -13.59 28.27 -8.90
CA LEU A 786 -13.62 29.52 -8.14
C LEU A 786 -14.56 30.54 -8.80
N VAL A 787 -14.52 30.67 -10.12
CA VAL A 787 -15.41 31.55 -10.89
C VAL A 787 -16.87 31.16 -10.64
N GLU A 788 -17.24 29.89 -10.84
CA GLU A 788 -18.62 29.43 -10.67
C GLU A 788 -19.16 29.66 -9.24
N ARG A 789 -18.30 29.56 -8.23
CA ARG A 789 -18.69 29.60 -6.81
C ARG A 789 -18.63 31.00 -6.18
N ARG A 790 -17.62 31.79 -6.54
CA ARG A 790 -17.32 33.07 -5.89
C ARG A 790 -17.49 34.28 -6.80
N TRP A 791 -17.27 34.13 -8.11
CA TRP A 791 -17.28 35.23 -9.08
C TRP A 791 -18.04 34.86 -10.36
N PRO A 792 -19.31 34.44 -10.28
CA PRO A 792 -20.07 33.98 -11.45
C PRO A 792 -20.20 35.03 -12.57
N GLU A 793 -20.04 36.31 -12.24
CA GLU A 793 -19.98 37.43 -13.18
C GLU A 793 -18.81 37.30 -14.17
N MET A 794 -17.77 36.54 -13.83
CA MET A 794 -16.62 36.27 -14.71
C MET A 794 -16.87 35.17 -15.74
N ILE A 795 -17.98 34.42 -15.67
CA ILE A 795 -18.27 33.32 -16.60
C ILE A 795 -18.20 33.75 -18.09
N PRO A 796 -18.75 34.90 -18.52
CA PRO A 796 -18.64 35.36 -19.90
C PRO A 796 -17.20 35.62 -20.38
N HIS A 797 -16.28 35.86 -19.44
CA HIS A 797 -14.87 36.04 -19.75
C HIS A 797 -14.12 34.70 -19.92
N LEU A 798 -14.65 33.58 -19.41
CA LEU A 798 -14.01 32.28 -19.62
C LEU A 798 -14.02 31.89 -21.10
N SER A 799 -12.90 31.33 -21.54
CA SER A 799 -12.78 30.59 -22.79
C SER A 799 -13.85 29.49 -22.84
N SER A 800 -14.52 29.37 -23.97
CA SER A 800 -15.50 28.31 -24.20
C SER A 800 -14.83 26.96 -24.46
N CYS A 801 -13.52 26.94 -24.73
CA CYS A 801 -12.77 25.73 -24.96
C CYS A 801 -12.84 24.78 -23.76
N LYS A 802 -13.05 23.49 -24.03
CA LYS A 802 -12.80 22.44 -23.04
C LYS A 802 -11.33 22.45 -22.63
N SER A 803 -11.02 21.98 -21.43
CA SER A 803 -9.62 21.78 -21.07
C SER A 803 -8.99 20.68 -21.95
N PRO A 804 -7.65 20.62 -22.07
CA PRO A 804 -6.99 19.57 -22.84
C PRO A 804 -7.37 18.14 -22.39
N GLN A 805 -7.70 17.94 -21.10
CA GLN A 805 -8.19 16.64 -20.62
C GLN A 805 -9.51 16.25 -21.30
N GLN A 806 -10.47 17.17 -21.32
CA GLN A 806 -11.80 16.90 -21.84
C GLN A 806 -11.81 16.93 -23.37
N MET A 807 -10.98 17.77 -23.99
CA MET A 807 -10.74 17.71 -25.44
C MET A 807 -10.16 16.35 -25.86
N MET A 808 -9.17 15.83 -25.12
CA MET A 808 -8.61 14.51 -25.41
C MET A 808 -9.67 13.42 -25.23
N GLY A 809 -10.42 13.43 -24.13
CA GLY A 809 -11.50 12.48 -23.88
C GLY A 809 -12.54 12.46 -25.01
N ALA A 810 -13.08 13.64 -25.35
CA ALA A 810 -14.04 13.79 -26.44
C ALA A 810 -13.47 13.35 -27.80
N THR A 811 -12.20 13.67 -28.08
CA THR A 811 -11.51 13.28 -29.31
C THR A 811 -11.28 11.77 -29.38
N VAL A 812 -10.91 11.13 -28.27
CA VAL A 812 -10.74 9.67 -28.19
C VAL A 812 -12.07 8.96 -28.42
N LYS A 813 -13.15 9.40 -27.75
CA LYS A 813 -14.48 8.79 -27.89
C LYS A 813 -15.09 9.03 -29.28
N ARG A 814 -14.83 10.15 -29.94
CA ARG A 814 -15.44 10.48 -31.26
C ARG A 814 -14.59 10.05 -32.46
N HIS A 815 -13.30 10.32 -32.43
CA HIS A 815 -12.41 10.07 -33.57
C HIS A 815 -11.67 8.73 -33.45
N TYR A 816 -11.02 8.46 -32.31
CA TYR A 816 -10.25 7.20 -32.16
C TYR A 816 -11.16 5.98 -32.13
N ALA A 817 -12.24 6.00 -31.34
CA ALA A 817 -13.19 4.88 -31.24
C ALA A 817 -13.78 4.51 -32.61
N PHE A 818 -14.22 5.53 -33.37
CA PHE A 818 -14.73 5.36 -34.72
C PHE A 818 -13.68 4.75 -35.66
N ARG A 819 -12.46 5.30 -35.66
CA ARG A 819 -11.35 4.83 -36.52
C ARG A 819 -10.90 3.42 -36.19
N ALA A 820 -10.92 3.06 -34.90
CA ALA A 820 -10.53 1.74 -34.42
C ALA A 820 -11.67 0.71 -34.49
N GLY A 821 -12.90 1.14 -34.76
CA GLY A 821 -14.08 0.27 -34.77
C GLY A 821 -14.45 -0.28 -33.39
N ILE A 822 -14.22 0.50 -32.33
CA ILE A 822 -14.45 0.11 -30.93
C ILE A 822 -15.77 0.72 -30.46
N ASP A 823 -16.63 -0.08 -29.82
CA ASP A 823 -17.85 0.41 -29.17
C ASP A 823 -17.49 1.27 -27.94
N LEU A 824 -18.26 2.32 -27.68
CA LEU A 824 -18.02 3.21 -26.54
C LEU A 824 -18.19 2.50 -25.20
N ASP A 825 -19.04 1.47 -25.13
CA ASP A 825 -19.22 0.65 -23.93
C ASP A 825 -17.96 -0.17 -23.63
N ASP A 826 -17.19 -0.55 -24.65
CA ASP A 826 -15.95 -1.33 -24.53
C ASP A 826 -14.70 -0.46 -24.38
N LEU A 827 -14.82 0.85 -24.58
CA LEU A 827 -13.70 1.80 -24.51
C LEU A 827 -13.62 2.48 -23.14
N TYR A 828 -12.53 2.25 -22.41
CA TYR A 828 -12.28 2.89 -21.10
C TYR A 828 -11.14 3.92 -21.19
N VAL A 829 -11.47 5.19 -20.99
CA VAL A 829 -10.55 6.33 -21.20
C VAL A 829 -10.03 6.88 -19.88
N VAL A 830 -8.70 6.91 -19.72
CA VAL A 830 -8.01 7.28 -18.48
C VAL A 830 -7.08 8.48 -18.68
N SER A 831 -7.29 9.52 -17.89
CA SER A 831 -6.43 10.71 -17.85
C SER A 831 -5.39 10.60 -16.73
N ILE A 832 -4.10 10.74 -17.04
CA ILE A 832 -3.00 10.73 -16.06
C ILE A 832 -2.48 12.17 -15.88
N VAL A 833 -2.76 12.78 -14.73
CA VAL A 833 -2.61 14.23 -14.52
C VAL A 833 -2.03 14.59 -13.15
N PRO A 834 -1.41 15.78 -13.01
CA PRO A 834 -0.84 16.23 -11.73
C PRO A 834 -1.87 16.85 -10.78
N CYS A 835 -3.18 16.61 -10.96
CA CYS A 835 -4.23 17.43 -10.34
C CYS A 835 -5.40 16.59 -9.81
N LEU A 836 -5.82 16.85 -8.56
CA LEU A 836 -7.02 16.22 -8.00
C LEU A 836 -8.31 16.85 -8.53
N ALA A 837 -8.32 18.16 -8.80
CA ALA A 837 -9.50 18.84 -9.35
C ALA A 837 -9.89 18.33 -10.75
N LYS A 838 -8.98 17.70 -11.48
CA LYS A 838 -9.29 17.02 -12.74
C LYS A 838 -10.22 15.81 -12.59
N LYS A 839 -10.25 15.15 -11.42
CA LYS A 839 -11.27 14.14 -11.08
C LYS A 839 -12.66 14.77 -11.00
N TYR A 840 -12.75 15.94 -10.34
CA TYR A 840 -13.98 16.72 -10.28
C TYR A 840 -14.43 17.16 -11.67
N GLU A 841 -13.50 17.65 -12.50
CA GLU A 841 -13.80 18.02 -13.87
C GLU A 841 -14.36 16.84 -14.67
N ALA A 842 -13.71 15.66 -14.66
CA ALA A 842 -14.20 14.49 -15.40
C ALA A 842 -15.56 13.96 -14.93
N ALA A 843 -15.99 14.30 -13.71
CA ALA A 843 -17.30 13.91 -13.19
C ALA A 843 -18.41 14.92 -13.47
N ARG A 844 -18.12 16.05 -14.16
CA ARG A 844 -19.12 17.07 -14.46
C ARG A 844 -20.12 16.59 -15.53
N PRO A 845 -21.43 16.81 -15.35
CA PRO A 845 -22.47 16.30 -16.27
C PRO A 845 -22.32 16.73 -17.73
N GLU A 846 -21.84 17.94 -18.00
CA GLU A 846 -21.62 18.48 -19.35
C GLU A 846 -20.49 17.78 -20.12
N PHE A 847 -19.61 17.04 -19.44
CA PHE A 847 -18.61 16.17 -20.07
C PHE A 847 -19.06 14.72 -20.11
N ALA A 848 -20.37 14.48 -20.00
CA ALA A 848 -21.02 13.20 -20.27
C ALA A 848 -22.14 13.36 -21.29
N PRO A 849 -21.84 13.84 -22.53
CA PRO A 849 -22.86 13.96 -23.56
C PRO A 849 -23.51 12.58 -23.77
N GLU A 850 -24.84 12.54 -23.83
CA GLU A 850 -25.61 11.29 -23.99
C GLU A 850 -25.43 10.27 -22.84
N GLY A 851 -24.90 10.72 -21.69
CA GLY A 851 -24.67 9.88 -20.51
C GLY A 851 -23.34 9.13 -20.52
N ILE A 852 -22.52 9.27 -21.56
CA ILE A 852 -21.19 8.66 -21.67
C ILE A 852 -20.14 9.71 -21.38
N ARG A 853 -19.30 9.46 -20.36
CA ARG A 853 -18.23 10.41 -19.99
C ARG A 853 -17.15 10.50 -21.07
N ASP A 854 -16.69 11.72 -21.32
CA ASP A 854 -15.50 11.99 -22.14
C ASP A 854 -14.26 11.30 -21.53
N VAL A 855 -14.16 11.27 -20.20
CA VAL A 855 -13.08 10.60 -19.44
C VAL A 855 -13.67 9.73 -18.33
N ASP A 856 -13.36 8.43 -18.35
CA ASP A 856 -13.91 7.43 -17.43
C ASP A 856 -13.19 7.40 -16.08
N ALA A 857 -11.89 7.67 -16.05
CA ALA A 857 -11.12 7.75 -14.80
C ALA A 857 -9.97 8.75 -14.90
N VAL A 858 -9.57 9.30 -13.76
CA VAL A 858 -8.45 10.25 -13.68
C VAL A 858 -7.44 9.75 -12.65
N LEU A 859 -6.28 9.31 -13.11
CA LEU A 859 -5.16 8.97 -12.24
C LEU A 859 -4.33 10.21 -11.95
N THR A 860 -4.10 10.48 -10.67
CA THR A 860 -3.05 11.42 -10.30
C THR A 860 -1.67 10.83 -10.62
N THR A 861 -0.64 11.67 -10.78
CA THR A 861 0.74 11.18 -10.89
C THR A 861 1.15 10.30 -9.71
N THR A 862 0.66 10.61 -8.51
CA THR A 862 0.87 9.76 -7.33
C THR A 862 0.19 8.40 -7.51
N GLU A 863 -1.06 8.34 -7.96
CA GLU A 863 -1.73 7.05 -8.26
C GLU A 863 -1.03 6.26 -9.35
N PHE A 864 -0.53 6.92 -10.40
CA PHE A 864 0.22 6.26 -11.46
C PHE A 864 1.53 5.65 -10.95
N LEU A 865 2.27 6.38 -10.10
CA LEU A 865 3.44 5.84 -9.41
C LEU A 865 3.08 4.73 -8.42
N GLU A 866 1.95 4.84 -7.72
CA GLU A 866 1.44 3.79 -6.83
C GLU A 866 1.12 2.51 -7.63
N MET A 867 0.49 2.60 -8.80
CA MET A 867 0.25 1.46 -9.69
C MET A 867 1.55 0.79 -10.11
N ALA A 868 2.57 1.56 -10.48
CA ALA A 868 3.89 1.02 -10.79
C ALA A 868 4.55 0.33 -9.58
N LYS A 869 4.40 0.91 -8.38
CA LYS A 869 4.90 0.33 -7.11
C LYS A 869 4.18 -0.98 -6.76
N MET A 870 2.87 -1.05 -6.97
CA MET A 870 2.08 -2.27 -6.81
C MET A 870 2.57 -3.39 -7.75
N LEU A 871 2.92 -3.01 -8.98
CA LEU A 871 3.54 -3.89 -9.97
C LEU A 871 5.07 -3.96 -9.85
N ARG A 872 5.67 -3.46 -8.75
CA ARG A 872 7.12 -3.44 -8.46
C ARG A 872 7.99 -3.14 -9.69
N LEU A 873 7.53 -2.22 -10.52
CA LEU A 873 8.24 -1.87 -11.74
C LEU A 873 9.46 -1.03 -11.37
N GLU A 874 10.62 -1.51 -11.77
CA GLU A 874 11.86 -0.74 -11.73
C GLU A 874 12.20 -0.19 -13.12
N LYS A 875 13.20 0.71 -13.16
CA LYS A 875 13.63 1.39 -14.39
C LYS A 875 13.89 0.42 -15.56
N GLN A 876 14.57 -0.69 -15.28
CA GLN A 876 14.96 -1.71 -16.25
C GLN A 876 13.82 -2.60 -16.73
N ASP A 877 12.69 -2.63 -16.03
CA ASP A 877 11.50 -3.39 -16.47
C ASP A 877 10.71 -2.64 -17.55
N ILE A 878 11.01 -1.35 -17.72
CA ILE A 878 10.32 -0.43 -18.60
C ILE A 878 11.17 -0.28 -19.86
N VAL A 879 10.64 -0.74 -20.98
CA VAL A 879 11.23 -0.52 -22.31
C VAL A 879 10.67 0.80 -22.84
N PRO A 880 11.50 1.86 -22.99
CA PRO A 880 11.04 3.11 -23.58
C PRO A 880 10.53 2.88 -25.00
N GLY A 881 9.49 3.60 -25.40
CA GLY A 881 8.98 3.56 -26.76
C GLY A 881 8.09 4.76 -27.06
N GLU A 882 7.66 4.91 -28.31
CA GLU A 882 6.85 6.06 -28.71
C GLU A 882 5.42 5.99 -28.14
N PHE A 883 4.75 7.14 -28.08
CA PHE A 883 3.30 7.18 -27.88
C PHE A 883 2.58 6.66 -29.14
N ASP A 884 1.40 6.09 -28.95
CA ASP A 884 0.63 5.46 -30.02
C ASP A 884 0.04 6.50 -31.00
N ALA A 885 0.05 6.15 -32.30
CA ALA A 885 -0.77 6.85 -33.29
C ALA A 885 -2.27 6.67 -32.96
N PRO A 886 -3.15 7.64 -33.30
CA PRO A 886 -2.91 8.79 -34.18
C PRO A 886 -2.49 10.09 -33.48
N TYR A 887 -2.17 10.06 -32.18
CA TYR A 887 -1.85 11.25 -31.37
C TYR A 887 -0.42 11.20 -30.82
N SER A 888 0.52 10.79 -31.67
CA SER A 888 1.90 10.51 -31.30
C SER A 888 2.80 11.74 -31.41
N LEU A 889 2.49 12.68 -32.29
CA LEU A 889 3.26 13.90 -32.53
C LEU A 889 2.70 15.06 -31.69
N VAL A 890 3.60 15.80 -31.05
CA VAL A 890 3.28 16.93 -30.17
C VAL A 890 4.24 18.09 -30.42
N SER A 891 3.80 19.31 -30.08
CA SER A 891 4.65 20.49 -30.12
C SER A 891 5.26 20.81 -28.75
N GLY A 892 6.39 21.54 -28.76
CA GLY A 892 6.99 22.11 -27.56
C GLY A 892 6.06 23.08 -26.82
N ALA A 893 5.20 23.81 -27.54
CA ALA A 893 4.19 24.67 -26.94
C ALA A 893 3.19 23.87 -26.08
N GLY A 894 2.71 22.72 -26.59
CA GLY A 894 1.85 21.82 -25.83
C GLY A 894 2.53 21.22 -24.59
N VAL A 895 3.86 21.05 -24.60
CA VAL A 895 4.61 20.58 -23.42
C VAL A 895 4.73 21.66 -22.34
N LEU A 896 4.83 22.94 -22.70
CA LEU A 896 4.97 24.05 -21.75
C LEU A 896 3.73 24.28 -20.87
N PHE A 897 2.56 23.79 -21.27
CA PHE A 897 1.29 23.87 -20.51
C PHE A 897 1.41 23.46 -19.04
N GLY A 898 2.37 22.60 -18.70
CA GLY A 898 2.59 22.15 -17.33
C GLY A 898 3.09 23.24 -16.37
N ALA A 899 3.68 24.32 -16.89
CA ALA A 899 4.23 25.45 -16.13
C ALA A 899 3.36 26.70 -16.27
N SER A 900 3.35 27.55 -15.23
CA SER A 900 2.66 28.84 -15.30
C SER A 900 3.26 29.73 -16.38
N GLY A 901 2.42 30.25 -17.26
CA GLY A 901 2.79 31.06 -18.43
C GLY A 901 2.92 30.25 -19.71
N GLY A 902 2.92 28.91 -19.63
CA GLY A 902 3.07 28.07 -20.82
C GLY A 902 1.86 28.13 -21.76
N VAL A 903 0.65 28.36 -21.24
CA VAL A 903 -0.56 28.50 -22.07
C VAL A 903 -0.56 29.85 -22.77
N ALA A 904 -0.26 30.92 -22.04
CA ALA A 904 -0.09 32.26 -22.58
C ALA A 904 1.01 32.30 -23.65
N GLU A 905 2.17 31.70 -23.39
CA GLU A 905 3.27 31.63 -24.35
C GLU A 905 2.86 30.88 -25.63
N ALA A 906 2.18 29.74 -25.49
CA ALA A 906 1.70 28.96 -26.63
C ALA A 906 0.65 29.72 -27.46
N ALA A 907 -0.28 30.44 -26.81
CA ALA A 907 -1.26 31.28 -27.49
C ALA A 907 -0.60 32.48 -28.19
N LEU A 908 0.39 33.13 -27.57
CA LEU A 908 1.15 34.22 -28.18
C LEU A 908 1.90 33.78 -29.43
N ARG A 909 2.53 32.59 -29.42
CA ARG A 909 3.20 32.02 -30.61
C ARG A 909 2.26 31.91 -31.81
N MET A 910 1.00 31.52 -31.60
CA MET A 910 0.00 31.43 -32.67
C MET A 910 -0.62 32.79 -33.02
N ALA A 911 -0.96 33.60 -32.02
CA ALA A 911 -1.60 34.90 -32.22
C ALA A 911 -0.73 35.85 -33.03
N VAL A 912 0.57 35.93 -32.73
CA VAL A 912 1.52 36.78 -33.46
C VAL A 912 1.54 36.40 -34.94
N GLU A 913 1.72 35.11 -35.26
CA GLU A 913 1.78 34.62 -36.64
C GLU A 913 0.48 34.87 -37.40
N LYS A 914 -0.69 34.70 -36.75
CA LYS A 914 -1.99 34.96 -37.37
C LYS A 914 -2.25 36.45 -37.62
N LEU A 915 -1.83 37.32 -36.71
CA LEU A 915 -2.02 38.77 -36.81
C LEU A 915 -1.04 39.43 -37.78
N THR A 916 0.20 38.93 -37.88
CA THR A 916 1.19 39.43 -38.85
C THR A 916 0.99 38.85 -40.25
N GLY A 917 0.45 37.63 -40.35
CA GLY A 917 0.42 36.87 -41.60
C GLY A 917 1.79 36.29 -42.01
N GLU A 918 2.80 36.41 -41.16
CA GLU A 918 4.18 35.95 -41.39
C GLU A 918 4.56 34.84 -40.40
N PRO A 919 5.23 33.75 -40.83
CA PRO A 919 5.68 32.69 -39.94
C PRO A 919 6.59 33.21 -38.81
N LEU A 920 6.25 32.89 -37.56
CA LEU A 920 7.10 33.21 -36.43
C LEU A 920 8.26 32.20 -36.35
N VAL A 921 9.47 32.64 -36.72
CA VAL A 921 10.68 31.79 -36.78
C VAL A 921 11.73 32.13 -35.71
N GLU A 922 11.76 33.38 -35.24
CA GLU A 922 12.61 33.87 -34.14
C GLU A 922 11.73 34.42 -33.02
N GLY A 923 12.26 34.54 -31.79
CA GLY A 923 11.49 35.11 -30.67
C GLY A 923 10.34 34.24 -30.16
N LEU A 924 10.46 32.92 -30.25
CA LEU A 924 9.47 31.97 -29.71
C LEU A 924 9.42 31.92 -28.18
N GLU A 925 10.41 32.52 -27.52
CA GLU A 925 10.59 32.52 -26.07
C GLU A 925 10.08 33.85 -25.50
N PHE A 926 8.87 33.82 -24.95
CA PHE A 926 8.26 34.96 -24.26
C PHE A 926 8.64 34.90 -22.78
N GLU A 927 9.86 35.32 -22.44
CA GLU A 927 10.41 35.23 -21.09
C GLU A 927 9.60 36.04 -20.06
N GLU A 928 8.92 37.10 -20.48
CA GLU A 928 8.09 37.97 -19.63
C GLU A 928 6.91 37.23 -18.98
N VAL A 929 6.42 36.15 -19.61
CA VAL A 929 5.34 35.33 -19.06
C VAL A 929 5.84 34.10 -18.28
N ARG A 930 7.15 33.83 -18.28
CA ARG A 930 7.77 32.69 -17.59
C ARG A 930 8.08 33.00 -16.12
N GLY A 931 8.39 31.96 -15.36
CA GLY A 931 8.85 32.07 -13.97
C GLY A 931 7.73 31.97 -12.91
N PHE A 932 8.15 32.14 -11.64
CA PHE A 932 7.33 31.83 -10.45
C PHE A 932 6.63 33.04 -9.82
N GLU A 933 6.73 34.22 -10.42
CA GLU A 933 6.03 35.42 -9.95
C GLU A 933 4.51 35.19 -9.97
N GLY A 934 3.82 35.73 -8.96
CA GLY A 934 2.39 35.51 -8.76
C GLY A 934 1.51 36.15 -9.83
N PHE A 935 2.00 37.25 -10.41
CA PHE A 935 1.37 38.01 -11.47
C PHE A 935 2.46 38.44 -12.44
N LYS A 936 2.28 38.15 -13.73
CA LYS A 936 3.21 38.48 -14.81
C LYS A 936 2.40 39.11 -15.95
N GLU A 937 3.02 40.00 -16.71
CA GLU A 937 2.37 40.69 -17.82
C GLU A 937 3.32 40.80 -19.01
N ALA A 938 2.77 40.70 -20.21
CA ALA A 938 3.49 40.89 -21.45
C ALA A 938 2.63 41.69 -22.42
N THR A 939 3.27 42.61 -23.14
CA THR A 939 2.66 43.35 -24.25
C THR A 939 3.45 43.06 -25.50
N VAL A 940 2.82 42.39 -26.45
CA VAL A 940 3.45 41.93 -27.69
C VAL A 940 2.89 42.71 -28.87
N GLN A 941 3.77 43.31 -29.66
CA GLN A 941 3.39 43.94 -30.92
C GLN A 941 3.34 42.88 -32.02
N ALA A 942 2.18 42.72 -32.68
CA ALA A 942 1.95 41.76 -33.75
C ALA A 942 1.42 42.50 -34.99
N GLY A 943 2.35 42.98 -35.83
CA GLY A 943 2.01 43.85 -36.95
C GLY A 943 1.47 45.19 -36.47
N ASP A 944 0.31 45.61 -36.97
CA ASP A 944 -0.39 46.81 -36.52
C ASP A 944 -1.22 46.60 -35.23
N ALA A 945 -1.38 45.34 -34.79
CA ALA A 945 -2.12 44.99 -33.58
C ALA A 945 -1.18 44.88 -32.36
N THR A 946 -1.72 45.14 -31.17
CA THR A 946 -1.04 44.93 -29.90
C THR A 946 -1.83 43.92 -29.08
N VAL A 947 -1.17 42.85 -28.62
CA VAL A 947 -1.77 41.82 -27.76
C VAL A 947 -1.20 41.95 -26.36
N ARG A 948 -2.07 42.16 -25.37
CA ARG A 948 -1.74 42.33 -23.96
C ARG A 948 -2.19 41.11 -23.17
N VAL A 949 -1.25 40.42 -22.56
CA VAL A 949 -1.50 39.17 -21.82
C VAL A 949 -1.08 39.33 -20.36
N ALA A 950 -1.90 38.80 -19.45
CA ALA A 950 -1.50 38.59 -18.05
C ALA A 950 -1.46 37.10 -17.72
N VAL A 951 -0.57 36.72 -16.81
CA VAL A 951 -0.44 35.35 -16.29
C VAL A 951 -0.48 35.38 -14.78
N ILE A 952 -1.42 34.62 -14.23
CA ILE A 952 -1.68 34.53 -12.81
C ILE A 952 -1.33 33.14 -12.29
N SER A 953 -0.43 33.11 -11.31
CA SER A 953 0.12 31.90 -10.70
C SER A 953 -0.35 31.80 -9.25
N GLY A 954 -1.39 31.02 -8.99
CA GLY A 954 -2.05 30.89 -7.68
C GLY A 954 -3.31 31.75 -7.57
N LEU A 955 -4.42 31.20 -7.04
CA LEU A 955 -5.71 31.89 -7.00
C LEU A 955 -5.71 33.17 -6.13
N ASN A 956 -4.86 33.21 -5.09
CA ASN A 956 -4.67 34.42 -4.28
C ASN A 956 -4.23 35.64 -5.10
N ASN A 957 -3.54 35.42 -6.22
CA ASN A 957 -3.08 36.49 -7.10
C ASN A 957 -4.13 36.88 -8.15
N ALA A 958 -5.20 36.09 -8.32
CA ALA A 958 -6.29 36.38 -9.27
C ALA A 958 -7.28 37.41 -8.74
N GLU A 959 -7.55 37.38 -7.43
CA GLU A 959 -8.60 38.18 -6.81
C GLU A 959 -8.48 39.71 -7.06
N PRO A 960 -7.30 40.35 -7.01
CA PRO A 960 -7.18 41.77 -7.30
C PRO A 960 -7.63 42.14 -8.72
N LEU A 961 -7.30 41.32 -9.73
CA LEU A 961 -7.69 41.58 -11.12
C LEU A 961 -9.20 41.32 -11.32
N VAL A 962 -9.70 40.22 -10.78
CA VAL A 962 -11.13 39.85 -10.87
C VAL A 962 -12.03 40.95 -10.28
N ARG A 963 -11.68 41.49 -9.11
CA ARG A 963 -12.46 42.57 -8.48
C ARG A 963 -12.56 43.81 -9.36
N ARG A 964 -11.50 44.17 -10.08
CA ARG A 964 -11.49 45.31 -11.00
C ARG A 964 -12.39 45.08 -12.21
N ILE A 965 -12.32 43.88 -12.80
CA ILE A 965 -13.17 43.51 -13.95
C ILE A 965 -14.64 43.47 -13.55
N VAL A 966 -14.97 42.86 -12.41
CA VAL A 966 -16.35 42.83 -11.88
C VAL A 966 -16.87 44.24 -11.55
N ALA A 967 -15.99 45.16 -11.16
CA ALA A 967 -16.34 46.57 -10.96
C ALA A 967 -16.55 47.36 -12.28
N GLY A 968 -16.34 46.72 -13.43
CA GLY A 968 -16.45 47.34 -14.76
C GLY A 968 -15.23 48.14 -15.19
N GLU A 969 -14.08 47.96 -14.53
CA GLU A 969 -12.83 48.61 -14.94
C GLU A 969 -12.27 47.94 -16.21
N ASP A 970 -11.93 48.75 -17.21
CA ASP A 970 -11.10 48.28 -18.33
C ASP A 970 -9.67 48.05 -17.83
N THR A 971 -9.25 46.79 -17.84
CA THR A 971 -7.92 46.38 -17.39
C THR A 971 -6.88 46.46 -18.50
N GLY A 972 -7.30 46.63 -19.75
CA GLY A 972 -6.44 46.71 -20.93
C GLY A 972 -5.81 45.38 -21.37
N TYR A 973 -6.20 44.25 -20.77
CA TYR A 973 -5.74 42.91 -21.17
C TYR A 973 -6.68 42.31 -22.21
N ASP A 974 -6.10 41.58 -23.16
CA ASP A 974 -6.81 40.81 -24.17
C ASP A 974 -7.02 39.36 -23.71
N MET A 975 -6.00 38.78 -23.07
CA MET A 975 -6.01 37.41 -22.56
C MET A 975 -5.40 37.33 -21.15
N VAL A 976 -5.96 36.46 -20.30
CA VAL A 976 -5.46 36.19 -18.96
C VAL A 976 -5.36 34.69 -18.72
N GLU A 977 -4.14 34.18 -18.55
CA GLU A 977 -3.92 32.81 -18.06
C GLU A 977 -4.08 32.78 -16.54
N VAL A 978 -4.85 31.82 -16.02
CA VAL A 978 -4.97 31.59 -14.58
C VAL A 978 -4.71 30.12 -14.24
N MET A 979 -3.65 29.89 -13.48
CA MET A 979 -3.34 28.60 -12.88
C MET A 979 -3.60 28.65 -11.38
N ALA A 980 -4.43 27.74 -10.88
CA ALA A 980 -4.84 27.75 -9.48
C ALA A 980 -3.70 27.40 -8.50
N CYS A 981 -2.77 26.53 -8.91
CA CYS A 981 -1.62 26.16 -8.10
C CYS A 981 -0.40 27.07 -8.40
N PRO A 982 0.34 27.54 -7.38
CA PRO A 982 1.54 28.34 -7.59
C PRO A 982 2.59 27.58 -8.40
N GLY A 983 3.10 28.22 -9.46
CA GLY A 983 4.04 27.65 -10.44
C GLY A 983 3.36 26.83 -11.55
N GLY A 984 2.04 26.67 -11.54
CA GLY A 984 1.30 25.88 -12.51
C GLY A 984 1.15 24.40 -12.11
N CYS A 985 0.81 23.57 -13.09
CA CYS A 985 0.50 22.15 -12.89
C CYS A 985 1.67 21.32 -12.34
N ILE A 986 2.93 21.75 -12.51
CA ILE A 986 4.12 21.12 -11.89
C ILE A 986 4.04 21.04 -10.35
N ASN A 987 3.19 21.86 -9.72
CA ASN A 987 2.92 21.88 -8.27
C ASN A 987 1.48 21.47 -7.91
N GLY A 988 0.76 20.87 -8.85
CA GLY A 988 -0.58 20.37 -8.60
C GLY A 988 -0.59 19.29 -7.51
N ALA A 989 -1.69 19.19 -6.75
CA ALA A 989 -1.76 18.28 -5.61
C ALA A 989 -1.74 16.78 -5.98
N GLY A 990 -1.82 16.44 -7.27
CA GLY A 990 -1.64 15.06 -7.76
C GLY A 990 -0.17 14.65 -7.86
N HIS A 991 0.77 15.60 -7.84
CA HIS A 991 2.19 15.34 -7.72
C HIS A 991 2.64 15.06 -6.27
N PRO A 992 3.78 14.37 -6.09
CA PRO A 992 4.49 14.40 -4.83
C PRO A 992 4.84 15.84 -4.40
N VAL A 993 4.68 16.14 -3.10
CA VAL A 993 5.08 17.43 -2.53
C VAL A 993 6.59 17.58 -2.72
N PRO A 994 7.08 18.74 -3.17
CA PRO A 994 8.51 19.04 -3.12
C PRO A 994 9.05 18.86 -1.69
N SER A 995 10.10 18.07 -1.51
CA SER A 995 10.75 17.88 -0.21
C SER A 995 11.64 19.06 0.18
N GLU A 996 12.09 19.84 -0.80
CA GLU A 996 13.15 20.82 -0.61
C GLU A 996 13.07 21.99 -1.62
N VAL A 997 13.77 23.09 -1.31
CA VAL A 997 13.87 24.27 -2.19
C VAL A 997 14.51 23.90 -3.53
N GLY A 998 14.06 24.48 -4.65
CA GLY A 998 14.65 24.26 -5.98
C GLY A 998 14.03 23.13 -6.81
N VAL A 999 13.37 22.15 -6.18
CA VAL A 999 12.69 21.05 -6.91
C VAL A 999 11.68 21.55 -7.93
N MET A 1000 10.95 22.64 -7.63
CA MET A 1000 10.00 23.23 -8.58
C MET A 1000 10.67 23.84 -9.81
N ALA A 1001 11.81 24.51 -9.64
CA ALA A 1001 12.59 25.05 -10.75
C ALA A 1001 13.10 23.91 -11.63
N ALA A 1002 13.62 22.84 -11.03
CA ALA A 1002 14.02 21.64 -11.76
C ALA A 1002 12.85 21.03 -12.57
N ARG A 1003 11.64 20.98 -11.99
CA ARG A 1003 10.45 20.49 -12.71
C ARG A 1003 10.09 21.36 -13.92
N GLN A 1004 10.14 22.68 -13.77
CA GLN A 1004 9.90 23.60 -14.88
C GLN A 1004 10.97 23.44 -15.97
N GLN A 1005 12.24 23.34 -15.58
CA GLN A 1005 13.35 23.24 -16.53
C GLN A 1005 13.24 22.01 -17.43
N VAL A 1006 12.73 20.89 -16.92
CA VAL A 1006 12.46 19.70 -17.75
C VAL A 1006 11.53 20.04 -18.92
N LEU A 1007 10.45 20.80 -18.69
CA LEU A 1007 9.50 21.15 -19.75
C LEU A 1007 10.10 22.15 -20.75
N VAL A 1008 10.85 23.14 -20.25
CA VAL A 1008 11.56 24.13 -21.09
C VAL A 1008 12.58 23.44 -22.01
N ASN A 1009 13.38 22.51 -21.46
CA ASN A 1009 14.36 21.78 -22.25
C ASN A 1009 13.70 20.92 -23.34
N ILE A 1010 12.54 20.33 -23.06
CA ILE A 1010 11.77 19.58 -24.07
C ILE A 1010 11.28 20.53 -25.17
N ASP A 1011 10.72 21.70 -24.83
CA ASP A 1011 10.29 22.69 -25.83
C ASP A 1011 11.44 23.13 -26.74
N GLN A 1012 12.60 23.46 -26.16
CA GLN A 1012 13.76 23.94 -26.91
C GLN A 1012 14.35 22.90 -27.87
N THR A 1013 14.16 21.62 -27.58
CA THR A 1013 14.64 20.50 -28.40
C THR A 1013 13.55 19.86 -29.28
N SER A 1014 12.32 20.34 -29.19
CA SER A 1014 11.19 19.80 -29.96
C SER A 1014 11.27 20.15 -31.44
N ARG A 1015 10.94 19.18 -32.30
CA ARG A 1015 10.88 19.38 -33.75
C ARG A 1015 9.83 20.41 -34.16
N TYR A 1016 8.65 20.36 -33.53
CA TYR A 1016 7.59 21.34 -33.70
C TYR A 1016 7.51 22.16 -32.42
N ARG A 1017 7.52 23.49 -32.51
CA ARG A 1017 7.46 24.38 -31.33
C ARG A 1017 6.20 25.23 -31.29
N LYS A 1018 5.33 25.13 -32.29
CA LYS A 1018 4.08 25.86 -32.38
C LYS A 1018 2.93 24.88 -32.56
N SER A 1019 1.82 25.10 -31.85
CA SER A 1019 0.67 24.18 -31.88
C SER A 1019 0.08 24.04 -33.30
N GLN A 1020 0.05 25.13 -34.06
CA GLN A 1020 -0.46 25.16 -35.43
C GLN A 1020 0.45 24.45 -36.46
N GLU A 1021 1.63 23.97 -36.06
CA GLU A 1021 2.52 23.16 -36.91
C GLU A 1021 2.41 21.67 -36.61
N ASN A 1022 1.64 21.26 -35.59
CA ASN A 1022 1.52 19.85 -35.22
C ASN A 1022 0.79 19.07 -36.33
N PRO A 1023 1.46 18.12 -37.03
CA PRO A 1023 0.86 17.41 -38.15
C PRO A 1023 -0.32 16.52 -37.75
N ASP A 1024 -0.33 15.97 -36.53
CA ASP A 1024 -1.42 15.14 -36.05
C ASP A 1024 -2.67 15.98 -35.76
N VAL A 1025 -2.49 17.21 -35.27
CA VAL A 1025 -3.60 18.16 -35.03
C VAL A 1025 -4.19 18.63 -36.34
N LEU A 1026 -3.35 19.03 -37.30
CA LEU A 1026 -3.80 19.43 -38.63
C LEU A 1026 -4.59 18.32 -39.33
N ARG A 1027 -4.09 17.08 -39.26
CA ARG A 1027 -4.79 15.91 -39.80
C ARG A 1027 -6.14 15.69 -39.11
N LEU A 1028 -6.24 15.84 -37.79
CA LEU A 1028 -7.51 15.71 -37.06
C LEU A 1028 -8.56 16.72 -37.54
N TYR A 1029 -8.15 17.97 -37.81
CA TYR A 1029 -9.03 18.96 -38.41
C TYR A 1029 -9.45 18.56 -39.83
N GLU A 1030 -8.51 18.19 -40.70
CA GLU A 1030 -8.82 17.75 -42.07
C GLU A 1030 -9.78 16.55 -42.11
N GLU A 1031 -9.59 15.57 -41.22
CA GLU A 1031 -10.35 14.32 -41.19
C GLU A 1031 -11.70 14.45 -40.48
N THR A 1032 -11.81 15.31 -39.45
CA THR A 1032 -12.95 15.28 -38.51
C THR A 1032 -13.60 16.64 -38.27
N TYR A 1033 -12.84 17.67 -37.91
CA TYR A 1033 -13.41 18.91 -37.37
C TYR A 1033 -13.47 20.08 -38.36
N GLY A 1034 -12.86 19.97 -39.54
CA GLY A 1034 -12.77 21.04 -40.53
C GLY A 1034 -11.73 22.08 -40.16
N GLU A 1035 -12.16 23.17 -39.53
CA GLU A 1035 -11.29 24.27 -39.08
C GLU A 1035 -11.52 24.58 -37.59
N PRO A 1036 -10.57 25.22 -36.89
CA PRO A 1036 -10.79 25.68 -35.53
C PRO A 1036 -12.01 26.58 -35.44
N ASN A 1037 -12.79 26.42 -34.37
CA ASN A 1037 -14.05 27.12 -34.10
C ASN A 1037 -15.17 26.85 -35.14
N SER A 1038 -15.05 25.79 -35.95
CA SER A 1038 -16.15 25.32 -36.81
C SER A 1038 -17.32 24.81 -35.97
N PRO A 1039 -18.54 24.65 -36.53
CA PRO A 1039 -19.65 24.05 -35.79
C PRO A 1039 -19.37 22.64 -35.24
N ALA A 1040 -18.58 21.83 -35.97
CA ALA A 1040 -18.20 20.49 -35.54
C ALA A 1040 -17.17 20.53 -34.40
N ALA A 1041 -16.15 21.37 -34.53
CA ALA A 1041 -15.15 21.60 -33.49
C ALA A 1041 -15.81 22.16 -32.22
N HIS A 1042 -16.64 23.20 -32.36
CA HIS A 1042 -17.35 23.83 -31.25
C HIS A 1042 -18.28 22.85 -30.52
N HIS A 1043 -18.98 21.98 -31.24
CA HIS A 1043 -19.83 20.98 -30.59
C HIS A 1043 -19.04 19.93 -29.79
N ALA A 1044 -17.86 19.53 -30.26
CA ALA A 1044 -17.06 18.47 -29.63
C ALA A 1044 -16.10 18.99 -28.55
N LEU A 1045 -15.47 20.15 -28.79
CA LEU A 1045 -14.30 20.65 -28.09
C LEU A 1045 -14.58 21.88 -27.22
N HIS A 1046 -15.80 22.43 -27.26
CA HIS A 1046 -16.19 23.57 -26.42
C HIS A 1046 -17.25 23.16 -25.39
N THR A 1047 -17.45 24.01 -24.39
CA THR A 1047 -18.39 23.84 -23.29
C THR A 1047 -18.90 25.20 -22.82
N THR A 1048 -19.91 25.17 -21.97
CA THR A 1048 -20.43 26.34 -21.26
C THR A 1048 -20.37 26.09 -19.76
N TYR A 1049 -20.15 27.16 -18.99
CA TYR A 1049 -20.11 27.12 -17.53
C TYR A 1049 -21.34 27.81 -16.95
N GLU A 1050 -21.77 27.38 -15.77
CA GLU A 1050 -22.93 27.96 -15.08
C GLU A 1050 -22.57 28.34 -13.64
N PRO A 1051 -23.22 29.38 -13.07
CA PRO A 1051 -23.06 29.71 -11.66
C PRO A 1051 -23.38 28.50 -10.77
N PHE A 1052 -22.53 28.25 -9.77
CA PHE A 1052 -22.73 27.16 -8.82
C PHE A 1052 -24.01 27.39 -8.02
N ARG A 1053 -24.94 26.43 -8.09
CA ARG A 1053 -26.18 26.46 -7.31
C ARG A 1053 -26.00 25.64 -6.05
N ARG A 1054 -26.07 26.32 -4.89
CA ARG A 1054 -26.08 25.63 -3.60
C ARG A 1054 -27.35 24.79 -3.49
N GLU A 1055 -27.19 23.51 -3.21
CA GLU A 1055 -28.32 22.66 -2.83
C GLU A 1055 -28.88 23.14 -1.48
N PRO A 1056 -30.20 23.06 -1.26
CA PRO A 1056 -30.76 23.28 0.07
C PRO A 1056 -30.09 22.31 1.04
N VAL A 1057 -29.57 22.81 2.15
CA VAL A 1057 -29.09 21.94 3.23
C VAL A 1057 -30.31 21.18 3.76
N THR A 1058 -30.56 19.98 3.26
CA THR A 1058 -31.47 19.06 3.93
C THR A 1058 -30.78 18.68 5.23
N THR A 1059 -31.26 19.23 6.35
CA THR A 1059 -30.82 18.79 7.68
C THR A 1059 -30.86 17.27 7.68
N PRO A 1060 -29.74 16.57 7.93
CA PRO A 1060 -29.78 15.13 8.04
C PRO A 1060 -30.80 14.82 9.13
N THR A 1061 -31.89 14.15 8.78
CA THR A 1061 -32.68 13.50 9.81
C THR A 1061 -31.70 12.60 10.54
N ARG A 1062 -31.49 12.85 11.84
CA ARG A 1062 -30.91 11.86 12.74
C ARG A 1062 -31.80 10.63 12.64
N LYS A 1063 -31.51 9.74 11.69
CA LYS A 1063 -31.85 8.33 11.84
C LYS A 1063 -30.83 7.86 12.87
N GLY A 1064 -31.31 7.82 14.11
CA GLY A 1064 -30.54 7.38 15.27
C GLY A 1064 -30.42 5.88 15.33
#